data_AF-A0AA39S8V2-F1
#
_entry.id   AF-A0AA39S8V2-F1
#
_cell.length_a   1.000
_cell.length_b   1.000
_cell.length_c   1.000
_cell.angle_alpha   90.00
_cell.angle_beta   90.00
_cell.angle_gamma   90.00
#
_symmetry.space_group_name_H-M   'P 1'
#
loop_
_entity.id
_entity.type
_entity.pdbx_description
1 polymer ?
#
loop_
_entity_poly.entity_id
_entity_poly.type
_entity_poly.pdbx_seq_one_letter_code
_entity_poly.pdbx_strand_id
1 'polypeptide(L)'
;MLNISHLLRNNINRQILVTIRNFLNTIHQKSHSLFLFITRSESPSNGHQSSSLDPPPPPFDPSEPSVPISYPIKSLQDLESRVYFDSFHYPFNRSSVPLQNAAFPDRPRILVCHDMKGGYVDDKWVQGGTNADAYAIWHWYLIDVFVYFSHNLVTLPPPCWINTAHKHGVKVLGTFVAEWDEGSIVADKLVSTKESAHMYAECLAELAVDLGFDGWLVNMEVGVSKGKNCNLKEFVSHLTNTMHSSLPGSLVIWYESVTIDGILRWQNQLNKKNKPFFDICDGIFVNYLWTEKYVKHSAAIAGDRKYDVYMGIDVFGRGTFGGGQWKTNVALDVLKKFDVSAAIFAPGWVYETNQPPDFQNAQNLWWSLVEKSWGISRNYPKVLPFYSNFDQGRGLHISAEGRQVLETPWNNLSSQGFQPFLKFSNDANSDTIKVAVNFKEASYSGGGNITFKGTLRNGDHFIARLFRSKLLLGDFPIHITYSVKSEENSLVGLLLEFSSATKETNKKKDAAPGWIVQETSIAMNGCTITGINALCYRPESNNSILRIQSGCSQDSTRTRIPAEFFAVLGDITIKTSGQNSDFPPSSSWLVEAQYLKWTSNSQGSKILDVKISWKLKHGNVSLFPKYNIYVEAKQTNGSPERRPEVT
;
A
#
# COMPACT_ATOMS: atom_id res chain seq x y z
N MET A 1 37.11 38.30 -34.37
CA MET A 1 36.19 37.77 -33.32
C MET A 1 35.64 36.39 -33.74
N LEU A 2 36.54 35.44 -33.94
CA LEU A 2 36.28 34.05 -34.32
C LEU A 2 37.40 33.26 -33.63
N ASN A 3 37.15 32.74 -32.42
CA ASN A 3 37.90 31.66 -31.72
C ASN A 3 37.72 31.62 -30.19
N ILE A 4 36.49 31.68 -29.67
CA ILE A 4 36.25 31.35 -28.25
C ILE A 4 35.14 30.29 -28.07
N SER A 5 34.19 30.14 -28.99
CA SER A 5 33.13 29.12 -28.85
C SER A 5 33.56 27.67 -29.13
N HIS A 6 34.69 27.46 -29.83
CA HIS A 6 35.18 26.12 -30.16
C HIS A 6 36.10 25.51 -29.07
N LEU A 7 36.68 26.34 -28.19
CA LEU A 7 37.55 25.88 -27.09
C LEU A 7 36.76 25.49 -25.82
N LEU A 8 35.53 26.00 -25.63
CA LEU A 8 34.68 25.64 -24.50
C LEU A 8 33.84 24.36 -24.71
N ARG A 9 33.76 23.83 -25.93
CA ARG A 9 33.02 22.59 -26.23
C ARG A 9 33.79 21.29 -25.96
N ASN A 10 35.11 21.36 -25.78
CA ASN A 10 35.95 20.15 -25.66
C ASN A 10 36.48 19.86 -24.24
N ASN A 11 36.12 20.64 -23.22
CA ASN A 11 36.60 20.40 -21.84
C ASN A 11 35.55 20.56 -20.73
N ILE A 12 34.25 20.49 -21.05
CA ILE A 12 33.21 20.37 -20.01
C ILE A 12 32.87 18.87 -19.85
N ASN A 13 33.53 18.22 -18.91
CA ASN A 13 33.17 16.86 -18.48
C ASN A 13 31.76 16.89 -17.86
N ARG A 14 30.92 15.91 -18.20
CA ARG A 14 29.57 15.68 -17.63
C ARG A 14 29.56 15.69 -16.09
N GLN A 15 30.65 15.30 -15.44
CA GLN A 15 30.83 15.43 -13.98
C GLN A 15 30.64 16.88 -13.51
N ILE A 16 31.21 17.85 -14.23
CA ILE A 16 31.13 19.29 -13.90
C ILE A 16 29.70 19.81 -14.10
N LEU A 17 29.00 19.35 -15.14
CA LEU A 17 27.60 19.71 -15.38
C LEU A 17 26.65 19.12 -14.33
N VAL A 18 26.95 17.91 -13.82
CA VAL A 18 26.23 17.29 -12.71
C VAL A 18 26.51 18.03 -11.41
N THR A 19 27.76 18.42 -11.13
CA THR A 19 28.11 19.23 -9.96
C THR A 19 27.46 20.60 -9.99
N ILE A 20 27.44 21.29 -11.14
CA ILE A 20 26.76 22.58 -11.30
C ILE A 20 25.24 22.44 -11.15
N ARG A 21 24.64 21.39 -11.73
CA ARG A 21 23.20 21.11 -11.57
C ARG A 21 22.85 20.80 -10.12
N ASN A 22 23.69 20.06 -9.41
CA ASN A 22 23.46 19.72 -8.00
C ASN A 22 23.66 20.94 -7.10
N PHE A 23 24.64 21.79 -7.37
CA PHE A 23 24.81 23.07 -6.69
C PHE A 23 23.58 23.98 -6.87
N LEU A 24 23.06 24.07 -8.10
CA LEU A 24 21.85 24.84 -8.40
C LEU A 24 20.59 24.22 -7.76
N ASN A 25 20.48 22.89 -7.71
CA ASN A 25 19.38 22.20 -7.03
C ASN A 25 19.43 22.38 -5.51
N THR A 26 20.62 22.38 -4.90
CA THR A 26 20.79 22.67 -3.47
C THR A 26 20.45 24.13 -3.15
N ILE A 27 20.80 25.07 -4.03
CA ILE A 27 20.36 26.47 -3.91
C ILE A 27 18.84 26.57 -4.07
N HIS A 28 18.25 25.83 -5.01
CA HIS A 28 16.80 25.80 -5.24
C HIS A 28 16.04 25.17 -4.07
N GLN A 29 16.54 24.09 -3.47
CA GLN A 29 15.95 23.48 -2.28
C GLN A 29 16.08 24.39 -1.05
N LYS A 30 17.22 25.07 -0.88
CA LYS A 30 17.39 26.06 0.20
C LYS A 30 16.52 27.29 -0.01
N SER A 31 16.35 27.77 -1.25
CA SER A 31 15.46 28.91 -1.54
C SER A 31 13.98 28.54 -1.48
N HIS A 32 13.60 27.32 -1.85
CA HIS A 32 12.24 26.80 -1.69
C HIS A 32 11.91 26.52 -0.21
N SER A 33 12.88 26.05 0.58
CA SER A 33 12.77 25.95 2.04
C SER A 33 12.65 27.33 2.69
N LEU A 34 13.38 28.34 2.21
CA LEU A 34 13.29 29.72 2.68
C LEU A 34 11.97 30.38 2.27
N PHE A 35 11.48 30.11 1.05
CA PHE A 35 10.20 30.60 0.54
C PHE A 35 9.02 29.97 1.29
N LEU A 36 9.08 28.67 1.61
CA LEU A 36 8.11 28.02 2.51
C LEU A 36 8.16 28.57 3.94
N PHE A 37 9.34 29.00 4.41
CA PHE A 37 9.48 29.68 5.70
C PHE A 37 8.85 31.08 5.69
N ILE A 38 9.00 31.85 4.60
CA ILE A 38 8.47 33.22 4.44
C ILE A 38 6.97 33.24 4.13
N THR A 39 6.46 32.24 3.39
CA THR A 39 5.02 32.13 3.07
C THR A 39 4.19 31.53 4.20
N ARG A 40 4.83 30.92 5.20
CA ARG A 40 4.17 30.46 6.43
C ARG A 40 4.05 31.56 7.50
N SER A 41 4.62 32.75 7.25
CA SER A 41 4.53 33.92 8.14
C SER A 41 3.43 34.92 7.81
N GLU A 42 2.54 34.66 6.84
CA GLU A 42 1.40 35.55 6.56
C GLU A 42 0.05 34.86 6.86
N SER A 43 -0.42 35.04 8.09
CA SER A 43 -1.85 35.08 8.45
C SER A 43 -2.02 36.07 9.62
N PRO A 44 -3.17 36.73 9.80
CA PRO A 44 -3.20 38.04 10.48
C PRO A 44 -3.17 37.94 12.01
N SER A 45 -2.29 38.77 12.59
CA SER A 45 -2.35 39.43 13.91
C SER A 45 -2.98 38.69 15.10
N ASN A 46 -2.13 38.27 16.05
CA ASN A 46 -2.31 38.58 17.47
C ASN A 46 -1.02 38.34 18.29
N GLY A 47 -0.57 39.38 19.00
CA GLY A 47 0.24 39.30 20.23
C GLY A 47 1.72 38.92 20.11
N HIS A 48 2.61 39.89 20.35
CA HIS A 48 4.05 39.69 20.55
C HIS A 48 4.37 38.69 21.68
N GLN A 49 5.12 37.62 21.37
CA GLN A 49 6.08 36.98 22.29
C GLN A 49 7.28 36.47 21.47
N SER A 50 8.49 36.85 21.90
CA SER A 50 9.77 36.48 21.31
C SER A 50 9.99 34.96 21.41
N SER A 51 10.13 34.26 20.28
CA SER A 51 10.51 32.85 20.27
C SER A 51 12.01 32.68 20.49
N SER A 52 12.35 32.05 21.60
CA SER A 52 13.62 31.35 21.80
C SER A 52 13.75 30.25 20.74
N LEU A 53 14.90 30.20 20.06
CA LEU A 53 15.26 29.06 19.21
C LEU A 53 15.46 27.84 20.13
N ASP A 54 14.55 26.87 20.06
CA ASP A 54 14.72 25.59 20.75
C ASP A 54 16.00 24.88 20.24
N PRO A 55 16.77 24.22 21.13
CA PRO A 55 17.92 23.44 20.72
C PRO A 55 17.50 22.29 19.80
N PRO A 56 18.39 21.84 18.88
CA PRO A 56 18.10 20.71 18.03
C PRO A 56 17.80 19.46 18.87
N PRO A 57 16.87 18.60 18.42
CA PRO A 57 16.53 17.38 19.15
C PRO A 57 17.78 16.48 19.33
N PRO A 58 17.83 15.70 20.41
CA PRO A 58 18.95 14.79 20.64
C PRO A 58 19.10 13.77 19.50
N PRO A 59 20.32 13.23 19.28
CA PRO A 59 20.54 12.16 18.32
C PRO A 59 19.61 10.97 18.57
N PHE A 60 19.14 10.35 17.50
CA PHE A 60 18.33 9.13 17.58
C PHE A 60 19.16 7.98 18.15
N ASP A 61 18.73 7.44 19.29
CA ASP A 61 19.28 6.24 19.90
C ASP A 61 18.26 5.09 19.79
N PRO A 62 18.54 4.04 18.99
CA PRO A 62 17.61 2.95 18.77
C PRO A 62 17.44 2.02 19.98
N SER A 63 18.27 2.14 21.01
CA SER A 63 18.16 1.35 22.25
C SER A 63 17.20 1.97 23.27
N GLU A 64 16.93 3.27 23.14
CA GLU A 64 16.11 4.01 24.08
C GLU A 64 14.60 3.83 23.83
N PRO A 65 13.80 3.58 24.88
CA PRO A 65 12.35 3.49 24.76
C PRO A 65 11.73 4.78 24.24
N SER A 66 10.97 4.68 23.15
CA SER A 66 10.30 5.82 22.52
C SER A 66 9.09 5.35 21.70
N VAL A 67 8.41 6.25 20.99
CA VAL A 67 7.36 5.84 20.05
C VAL A 67 7.99 4.94 18.98
N PRO A 68 7.49 3.71 18.76
CA PRO A 68 8.13 2.78 17.84
C PRO A 68 8.18 3.30 16.41
N ILE A 69 9.37 3.23 15.79
CA ILE A 69 9.58 3.61 14.40
C ILE A 69 10.29 2.54 13.58
N SER A 70 10.05 2.54 12.28
CA SER A 70 10.94 1.93 11.28
C SER A 70 12.04 2.90 10.92
N TYR A 71 13.24 2.36 10.73
CA TYR A 71 14.41 3.13 10.33
C TYR A 71 15.40 2.23 9.57
N PRO A 72 16.24 2.81 8.71
CA PRO A 72 17.21 2.06 7.91
C PRO A 72 18.50 1.76 8.69
N ILE A 73 19.31 0.83 8.17
CA ILE A 73 20.71 0.64 8.62
C ILE A 73 21.61 1.43 7.68
N LYS A 74 22.43 2.32 8.24
CA LYS A 74 23.21 3.30 7.46
C LYS A 74 24.65 2.89 7.19
N SER A 75 25.19 1.94 7.96
CA SER A 75 26.59 1.52 7.87
C SER A 75 26.74 0.01 7.78
N LEU A 76 27.82 -0.46 7.15
CA LEU A 76 28.17 -1.88 7.16
C LEU A 76 28.58 -2.38 8.55
N GLN A 77 29.05 -1.49 9.43
CA GLN A 77 29.40 -1.84 10.80
C GLN A 77 28.14 -2.24 11.60
N ASP A 78 27.08 -1.46 11.47
CA ASP A 78 25.80 -1.76 12.14
C ASP A 78 25.16 -3.04 11.57
N LEU A 79 25.30 -3.28 10.27
CA LEU A 79 24.82 -4.50 9.61
C LEU A 79 25.60 -5.74 10.11
N GLU A 80 26.93 -5.68 10.10
CA GLU A 80 27.83 -6.77 10.52
C GLU A 80 27.65 -7.13 12.01
N SER A 81 27.48 -6.11 12.85
CA SER A 81 27.32 -6.28 14.30
C SER A 81 25.92 -6.69 14.73
N ARG A 82 24.94 -6.73 13.82
CA ARG A 82 23.56 -7.14 14.10
C ARG A 82 22.86 -6.26 15.15
N VAL A 83 23.35 -5.06 15.42
CA VAL A 83 22.82 -4.14 16.46
C VAL A 83 21.37 -3.72 16.24
N TYR A 84 20.85 -3.87 15.02
CA TYR A 84 19.43 -3.63 14.75
C TYR A 84 18.53 -4.54 15.60
N PHE A 85 18.92 -5.80 15.81
CA PHE A 85 18.14 -6.77 16.60
C PHE A 85 18.10 -6.44 18.09
N ASP A 86 19.07 -5.66 18.58
CA ASP A 86 19.13 -5.19 19.97
C ASP A 86 18.30 -3.91 20.20
N SER A 87 17.73 -3.32 19.14
CA SER A 87 16.93 -2.10 19.24
C SER A 87 15.62 -2.32 19.99
N PHE A 88 15.24 -1.31 20.78
CA PHE A 88 13.89 -1.21 21.36
C PHE A 88 12.78 -1.30 20.30
N HIS A 89 13.05 -0.80 19.10
CA HIS A 89 12.08 -0.73 18.00
C HIS A 89 11.94 -2.05 17.23
N TYR A 90 12.93 -2.94 17.26
CA TYR A 90 12.95 -4.16 16.45
C TYR A 90 11.67 -5.01 16.60
N PRO A 91 11.19 -5.32 17.83
CA PRO A 91 9.99 -6.14 18.00
C PRO A 91 8.73 -5.58 17.34
N PHE A 92 8.64 -4.25 17.18
CA PHE A 92 7.52 -3.58 16.53
C PHE A 92 7.64 -3.53 15.00
N ASN A 93 8.85 -3.74 14.48
CA ASN A 93 9.13 -3.73 13.04
C ASN A 93 8.86 -5.08 12.35
N ARG A 94 8.55 -6.14 13.13
CA ARG A 94 8.19 -7.43 12.58
C ARG A 94 6.80 -7.40 11.96
N SER A 95 6.67 -7.90 10.74
CA SER A 95 5.37 -8.08 10.09
C SER A 95 4.52 -9.09 10.86
N SER A 96 3.21 -8.83 10.91
CA SER A 96 2.22 -9.70 11.54
C SER A 96 1.32 -10.43 10.54
N VAL A 97 1.48 -10.16 9.24
CA VAL A 97 0.67 -10.76 8.18
C VAL A 97 1.57 -11.58 7.25
N PRO A 98 1.45 -12.90 7.24
CA PRO A 98 2.24 -13.73 6.32
C PRO A 98 1.74 -13.61 4.88
N LEU A 99 2.64 -13.74 3.91
CA LEU A 99 2.29 -13.77 2.49
C LEU A 99 1.49 -15.05 2.16
N GLN A 100 0.34 -14.88 1.51
CA GLN A 100 -0.47 -15.99 1.02
C GLN A 100 -0.08 -16.37 -0.42
N ASN A 101 0.33 -17.63 -0.64
CA ASN A 101 0.76 -18.20 -1.92
C ASN A 101 1.97 -17.51 -2.59
N ALA A 102 3.13 -18.18 -2.55
CA ALA A 102 4.42 -17.62 -2.98
C ALA A 102 4.74 -17.70 -4.49
N ALA A 103 4.03 -18.53 -5.26
CA ALA A 103 4.35 -18.76 -6.67
C ALA A 103 3.79 -17.65 -7.57
N PHE A 104 4.64 -17.12 -8.45
CA PHE A 104 4.17 -16.19 -9.48
C PHE A 104 3.42 -16.93 -10.59
N PRO A 105 2.38 -16.30 -11.17
CA PRO A 105 1.79 -16.80 -12.40
C PRO A 105 2.78 -16.61 -13.56
N ASP A 106 2.71 -17.51 -14.53
CA ASP A 106 3.51 -17.46 -15.77
C ASP A 106 2.98 -16.38 -16.73
N ARG A 107 3.29 -15.11 -16.42
CA ARG A 107 2.89 -13.93 -17.19
C ARG A 107 3.79 -12.72 -16.87
N PRO A 108 3.74 -11.64 -17.66
CA PRO A 108 4.35 -10.37 -17.28
C PRO A 108 3.84 -9.86 -15.94
N ARG A 109 4.71 -9.20 -15.18
CA ARG A 109 4.47 -8.69 -13.82
C ARG A 109 4.68 -7.19 -13.73
N ILE A 110 4.01 -6.55 -12.77
CA ILE A 110 4.33 -5.19 -12.35
C ILE A 110 5.11 -5.25 -11.04
N LEU A 111 6.32 -4.71 -11.08
CA LEU A 111 7.09 -4.30 -9.91
C LEU A 111 6.86 -2.80 -9.69
N VAL A 112 6.61 -2.40 -8.44
CA VAL A 112 6.54 -1.00 -8.02
C VAL A 112 7.69 -0.72 -7.07
N CYS A 113 8.56 0.20 -7.43
CA CYS A 113 9.61 0.73 -6.57
C CYS A 113 9.18 2.14 -6.14
N HIS A 114 8.72 2.31 -4.89
CA HIS A 114 7.85 3.45 -4.57
C HIS A 114 8.58 4.81 -4.50
N ASP A 115 9.85 4.83 -4.09
CA ASP A 115 10.71 6.03 -3.92
C ASP A 115 9.95 7.27 -3.46
N MET A 116 9.21 7.14 -2.36
CA MET A 116 8.29 8.18 -1.88
C MET A 116 9.03 9.12 -0.94
N LYS A 117 9.40 10.32 -1.42
CA LYS A 117 10.10 11.36 -0.64
C LYS A 117 11.32 10.86 0.17
N GLY A 118 12.06 9.89 -0.36
CA GLY A 118 13.23 9.32 0.30
C GLY A 118 12.91 8.31 1.41
N GLY A 119 11.66 7.87 1.57
CA GLY A 119 11.23 6.86 2.53
C GLY A 119 11.12 7.37 3.98
N TYR A 120 10.57 6.52 4.85
CA TYR A 120 10.39 6.72 6.29
C TYR A 120 9.75 8.08 6.64
N VAL A 121 8.63 8.40 6.00
CA VAL A 121 7.79 9.58 6.26
C VAL A 121 6.72 9.22 7.31
N ASP A 122 5.43 9.34 7.01
CA ASP A 122 4.34 8.90 7.88
C ASP A 122 4.33 7.38 8.14
N ASP A 123 4.91 6.62 7.22
CA ASP A 123 4.98 5.16 7.24
C ASP A 123 6.04 4.61 8.22
N LYS A 124 6.95 5.47 8.71
CA LYS A 124 7.89 5.08 9.77
C LYS A 124 7.18 4.77 11.08
N TRP A 125 6.02 5.39 11.35
CA TRP A 125 5.25 5.18 12.57
C TRP A 125 4.51 3.84 12.46
N VAL A 126 5.16 2.77 12.92
CA VAL A 126 4.74 1.38 12.62
C VAL A 126 3.37 0.99 13.21
N GLN A 127 2.91 1.72 14.23
CA GLN A 127 1.60 1.55 14.85
C GLN A 127 0.60 2.63 14.44
N GLY A 128 0.98 3.52 13.52
CA GLY A 128 0.15 4.58 12.99
C GLY A 128 0.52 5.98 13.50
N GLY A 129 0.02 6.98 12.80
CA GLY A 129 0.15 8.40 13.10
C GLY A 129 -1.19 9.13 12.95
N THR A 130 -1.13 10.46 12.91
CA THR A 130 -2.29 11.36 12.90
C THR A 130 -2.53 12.06 11.56
N ASN A 131 -1.84 11.66 10.48
CA ASN A 131 -1.93 12.34 9.20
C ASN A 131 -2.97 11.68 8.28
N ALA A 132 -4.20 12.21 8.22
CA ALA A 132 -5.24 11.70 7.32
C ALA A 132 -4.87 11.76 5.82
N ASP A 133 -3.91 12.62 5.46
CA ASP A 133 -3.42 12.77 4.09
C ASP A 133 -2.15 11.95 3.83
N ALA A 134 -1.76 11.04 4.73
CA ALA A 134 -0.58 10.19 4.54
C ALA A 134 -0.64 9.44 3.19
N TYR A 135 0.51 9.31 2.53
CA TYR A 135 0.62 8.59 1.27
C TYR A 135 0.25 7.11 1.45
N ALA A 136 -0.56 6.60 0.52
CA ALA A 136 -1.01 5.21 0.51
C ALA A 136 -1.14 4.69 -0.93
N ILE A 137 -0.99 3.38 -1.08
CA ILE A 137 -1.35 2.65 -2.30
C ILE A 137 -2.51 1.71 -1.92
N TRP A 138 -3.55 1.69 -2.75
CA TRP A 138 -4.72 0.79 -2.58
C TRP A 138 -5.04 -0.01 -3.85
N HIS A 139 -4.21 0.11 -4.89
CA HIS A 139 -4.34 -0.57 -6.18
C HIS A 139 -3.52 -1.86 -6.25
N TRP A 140 -3.38 -2.57 -5.12
CA TRP A 140 -2.55 -3.77 -4.99
C TRP A 140 -2.93 -4.90 -5.96
N TYR A 141 -4.16 -4.89 -6.48
CA TYR A 141 -4.62 -5.82 -7.52
C TYR A 141 -3.83 -5.71 -8.83
N LEU A 142 -3.07 -4.64 -9.06
CA LEU A 142 -2.21 -4.45 -10.24
C LEU A 142 -0.74 -4.78 -9.96
N ILE A 143 -0.35 -4.96 -8.70
CA ILE A 143 1.04 -5.06 -8.27
C ILE A 143 1.38 -6.53 -7.97
N ASP A 144 2.53 -6.99 -8.44
CA ASP A 144 3.05 -8.33 -8.14
C ASP A 144 4.21 -8.26 -7.13
N VAL A 145 5.06 -7.24 -7.25
CA VAL A 145 6.19 -6.96 -6.36
C VAL A 145 6.19 -5.50 -5.95
N PHE A 146 6.37 -5.23 -4.67
CA PHE A 146 6.56 -3.90 -4.11
C PHE A 146 7.97 -3.80 -3.53
N VAL A 147 8.74 -2.79 -3.90
CA VAL A 147 10.07 -2.53 -3.37
C VAL A 147 10.00 -1.28 -2.51
N TYR A 148 10.28 -1.42 -1.22
CA TYR A 148 10.48 -0.29 -0.33
C TYR A 148 11.85 0.34 -0.59
N PHE A 149 11.85 1.57 -1.09
CA PHE A 149 13.04 2.24 -1.60
C PHE A 149 13.33 3.52 -0.83
N SER A 150 14.59 3.66 -0.44
CA SER A 150 15.17 4.86 0.12
C SER A 150 16.64 4.92 -0.28
N HIS A 151 17.27 6.08 -0.06
CA HIS A 151 18.69 6.31 -0.34
C HIS A 151 19.61 5.91 0.84
N ASN A 152 19.18 4.97 1.68
CA ASN A 152 19.99 4.44 2.78
C ASN A 152 20.55 3.07 2.42
N LEU A 153 21.79 2.81 2.86
CA LEU A 153 22.54 1.58 2.59
C LEU A 153 21.68 0.31 2.66
N VAL A 154 21.02 0.08 3.80
CA VAL A 154 20.02 -0.98 3.95
C VAL A 154 18.68 -0.35 4.29
N THR A 155 17.75 -0.48 3.36
CA THR A 155 16.38 -0.01 3.48
C THR A 155 15.48 -1.17 3.88
N LEU A 156 14.98 -1.13 5.12
CA LEU A 156 14.05 -2.09 5.69
C LEU A 156 12.60 -1.63 5.46
N PRO A 157 11.75 -2.42 4.79
CA PRO A 157 10.35 -2.05 4.62
C PRO A 157 9.63 -1.92 5.98
N PRO A 158 8.94 -0.80 6.26
CA PRO A 158 8.09 -0.70 7.43
C PRO A 158 7.03 -1.81 7.43
N PRO A 159 6.69 -2.40 8.60
CA PRO A 159 5.73 -3.49 8.69
C PRO A 159 4.35 -3.08 8.17
N CYS A 160 4.02 -1.80 8.17
CA CYS A 160 2.76 -1.29 7.64
C CYS A 160 2.62 -1.54 6.11
N TRP A 161 3.72 -1.47 5.35
CA TRP A 161 3.76 -1.83 3.94
C TRP A 161 3.76 -3.34 3.73
N ILE A 162 4.57 -4.08 4.52
CA ILE A 162 4.62 -5.54 4.46
C ILE A 162 3.24 -6.14 4.71
N ASN A 163 2.60 -5.72 5.81
CA ASN A 163 1.32 -6.24 6.25
C ASN A 163 0.21 -6.02 5.20
N THR A 164 0.14 -4.82 4.61
CA THR A 164 -0.88 -4.54 3.60
C THR A 164 -0.60 -5.25 2.28
N ALA A 165 0.65 -5.28 1.83
CA ALA A 165 1.03 -5.95 0.59
C ALA A 165 0.78 -7.47 0.69
N HIS A 166 1.20 -8.12 1.78
CA HIS A 166 0.99 -9.54 2.03
C HIS A 166 -0.49 -9.92 2.09
N LYS A 167 -1.33 -9.08 2.71
CA LYS A 167 -2.79 -9.23 2.72
C LYS A 167 -3.35 -9.30 1.29
N HIS A 168 -2.76 -8.56 0.36
CA HIS A 168 -3.13 -8.56 -1.06
C HIS A 168 -2.32 -9.56 -1.91
N GLY A 169 -1.48 -10.40 -1.26
CA GLY A 169 -0.63 -11.41 -1.91
C GLY A 169 0.56 -10.84 -2.67
N VAL A 170 0.96 -9.59 -2.41
CA VAL A 170 2.06 -8.89 -3.09
C VAL A 170 3.36 -9.12 -2.32
N LYS A 171 4.43 -9.50 -3.01
CA LYS A 171 5.75 -9.65 -2.38
C LYS A 171 6.36 -8.29 -2.07
N VAL A 172 7.04 -8.16 -0.94
CA VAL A 172 7.72 -6.94 -0.50
C VAL A 172 9.22 -7.13 -0.42
N LEU A 173 9.98 -6.28 -1.10
CA LEU A 173 11.43 -6.29 -1.03
C LEU A 173 11.95 -5.05 -0.31
N GLY A 174 12.99 -5.24 0.50
CA GLY A 174 13.87 -4.16 0.93
C GLY A 174 14.80 -3.72 -0.20
N THR A 175 15.60 -2.69 0.08
CA THR A 175 16.64 -2.23 -0.86
C THR A 175 18.00 -2.24 -0.20
N PHE A 176 18.99 -2.88 -0.83
CA PHE A 176 20.41 -2.68 -0.53
C PHE A 176 20.99 -1.77 -1.60
N VAL A 177 21.46 -0.58 -1.24
CA VAL A 177 22.00 0.40 -2.19
C VAL A 177 23.38 0.90 -1.80
N ALA A 178 24.29 0.97 -2.76
CA ALA A 178 25.59 1.61 -2.62
C ALA A 178 25.69 2.73 -3.66
N GLU A 179 25.65 3.99 -3.21
CA GLU A 179 25.67 5.17 -4.06
C GLU A 179 26.64 6.23 -3.54
N TRP A 180 27.12 7.09 -4.44
CA TRP A 180 28.03 8.20 -4.12
C TRP A 180 29.41 7.75 -3.58
N ASP A 181 30.17 8.70 -3.02
CA ASP A 181 31.51 8.45 -2.52
C ASP A 181 31.51 7.46 -1.34
N GLU A 182 30.52 7.57 -0.45
CA GLU A 182 30.32 6.63 0.67
C GLU A 182 30.02 5.21 0.17
N GLY A 183 29.18 5.08 -0.86
CA GLY A 183 28.86 3.81 -1.49
C GLY A 183 30.10 3.11 -2.07
N SER A 184 31.09 3.87 -2.57
CA SER A 184 32.32 3.29 -3.10
C SER A 184 33.14 2.59 -2.00
N ILE A 185 33.20 3.20 -0.81
CA ILE A 185 33.85 2.61 0.37
C ILE A 185 33.11 1.36 0.83
N VAL A 186 31.77 1.44 0.88
CA VAL A 186 30.90 0.30 1.19
C VAL A 186 31.14 -0.86 0.23
N ALA A 187 31.09 -0.59 -1.08
CA ALA A 187 31.29 -1.60 -2.10
C ALA A 187 32.65 -2.27 -1.95
N ASP A 188 33.72 -1.49 -1.77
CA ASP A 188 35.07 -2.01 -1.63
C ASP A 188 35.28 -2.88 -0.39
N LYS A 189 34.61 -2.55 0.73
CA LYS A 189 34.60 -3.39 1.95
C LYS A 189 33.78 -4.65 1.72
N LEU A 190 32.55 -4.53 1.22
CA LEU A 190 31.63 -5.63 0.98
C LEU A 190 32.26 -6.71 0.10
N VAL A 191 32.89 -6.32 -1.01
CA VAL A 191 33.50 -7.24 -1.98
C VAL A 191 34.99 -7.49 -1.73
N SER A 192 35.53 -7.13 -0.56
CA SER A 192 36.96 -7.25 -0.23
C SER A 192 37.46 -8.69 -0.33
N THR A 193 36.69 -9.65 0.20
CA THR A 193 36.90 -11.09 0.06
C THR A 193 35.57 -11.80 -0.24
N LYS A 194 35.63 -13.09 -0.59
CA LYS A 194 34.43 -13.91 -0.77
C LYS A 194 33.67 -14.08 0.55
N GLU A 195 34.40 -14.25 1.65
CA GLU A 195 33.86 -14.41 3.00
C GLU A 195 33.13 -13.14 3.46
N SER A 196 33.69 -11.96 3.18
CA SER A 196 33.03 -10.67 3.44
C SER A 196 31.71 -10.56 2.64
N ALA A 197 31.75 -10.90 1.35
CA ALA A 197 30.56 -10.89 0.50
C ALA A 197 29.48 -11.85 1.05
N HIS A 198 29.86 -13.07 1.45
CA HIS A 198 28.93 -14.04 2.01
C HIS A 198 28.33 -13.59 3.35
N MET A 199 29.14 -13.05 4.25
CA MET A 199 28.70 -12.56 5.56
C MET A 199 27.65 -11.45 5.44
N TYR A 200 27.87 -10.45 4.56
CA TYR A 200 26.87 -9.40 4.36
C TYR A 200 25.59 -9.91 3.69
N ALA A 201 25.71 -10.88 2.76
CA ALA A 201 24.55 -11.54 2.18
C ALA A 201 23.71 -12.31 3.22
N GLU A 202 24.37 -13.00 4.16
CA GLU A 202 23.72 -13.69 5.27
C GLU A 202 23.01 -12.71 6.22
N CYS A 203 23.65 -11.61 6.59
CA CYS A 203 23.03 -10.57 7.43
C CYS A 203 21.75 -9.99 6.78
N LEU A 204 21.78 -9.75 5.47
CA LEU A 204 20.60 -9.27 4.74
C LEU A 204 19.50 -10.34 4.69
N ALA A 205 19.85 -11.61 4.54
CA ALA A 205 18.88 -12.69 4.56
C ALA A 205 18.23 -12.88 5.93
N GLU A 206 19.02 -12.80 7.01
CA GLU A 206 18.52 -12.81 8.40
C GLU A 206 17.49 -11.70 8.62
N LEU A 207 17.80 -10.45 8.24
CA LEU A 207 16.87 -9.31 8.37
C LEU A 207 15.54 -9.54 7.62
N ALA A 208 15.59 -10.08 6.40
CA ALA A 208 14.38 -10.36 5.62
C ALA A 208 13.49 -11.40 6.31
N VAL A 209 14.08 -12.50 6.80
CA VAL A 209 13.36 -13.58 7.49
C VAL A 209 12.76 -13.10 8.80
N ASP A 210 13.54 -12.41 9.65
CA ASP A 210 13.10 -12.01 10.99
C ASP A 210 12.03 -10.90 10.96
N LEU A 211 12.16 -9.94 10.03
CA LEU A 211 11.18 -8.87 9.84
C LEU A 211 9.99 -9.29 8.98
N GLY A 212 10.12 -10.40 8.25
CA GLY A 212 9.04 -11.03 7.51
C GLY A 212 8.75 -10.39 6.15
N PHE A 213 9.77 -9.94 5.41
CA PHE A 213 9.64 -9.51 4.01
C PHE A 213 10.39 -10.45 3.05
N ASP A 214 10.12 -10.33 1.74
CA ASP A 214 10.37 -11.41 0.78
C ASP A 214 11.70 -11.30 0.02
N GLY A 215 12.62 -10.43 0.44
CA GLY A 215 13.96 -10.31 -0.14
C GLY A 215 14.34 -8.89 -0.55
N TRP A 216 15.13 -8.76 -1.62
CA TRP A 216 15.97 -7.57 -1.84
C TRP A 216 16.03 -7.10 -3.30
N LEU A 217 15.88 -5.79 -3.50
CA LEU A 217 16.48 -5.10 -4.64
C LEU A 217 17.94 -4.76 -4.30
N VAL A 218 18.88 -5.21 -5.11
CA VAL A 218 20.30 -4.87 -5.00
C VAL A 218 20.65 -3.80 -6.03
N ASN A 219 20.96 -2.59 -5.55
CA ASN A 219 21.27 -1.44 -6.40
C ASN A 219 22.71 -0.92 -6.16
N MET A 220 23.65 -1.34 -6.99
CA MET A 220 25.04 -0.89 -6.92
C MET A 220 25.24 0.30 -7.86
N GLU A 221 25.10 1.54 -7.38
CA GLU A 221 25.33 2.76 -8.17
C GLU A 221 26.77 3.28 -8.06
N VAL A 222 27.70 2.37 -7.81
CA VAL A 222 29.15 2.61 -7.73
C VAL A 222 29.90 1.48 -8.43
N GLY A 223 31.02 1.82 -9.06
CA GLY A 223 31.93 0.82 -9.62
C GLY A 223 32.62 0.02 -8.53
N VAL A 224 33.11 -1.16 -8.89
CA VAL A 224 33.91 -2.01 -8.00
C VAL A 224 35.36 -2.00 -8.47
N SER A 225 36.31 -1.93 -7.52
CA SER A 225 37.74 -1.98 -7.82
C SER A 225 38.13 -3.21 -8.65
N LYS A 226 39.07 -3.02 -9.58
CA LYS A 226 39.51 -4.05 -10.52
C LYS A 226 39.94 -5.33 -9.78
N GLY A 227 39.42 -6.48 -10.21
CA GLY A 227 39.72 -7.79 -9.62
C GLY A 227 38.76 -8.24 -8.51
N LYS A 228 37.91 -7.35 -7.97
CA LYS A 228 36.90 -7.72 -6.96
C LYS A 228 35.50 -8.00 -7.54
N ASN A 229 35.31 -7.85 -8.85
CA ASN A 229 34.05 -8.12 -9.54
C ASN A 229 33.57 -9.57 -9.39
N CYS A 230 34.48 -10.53 -9.18
CA CYS A 230 34.11 -11.91 -8.84
C CYS A 230 33.35 -11.98 -7.50
N ASN A 231 33.82 -11.27 -6.48
CA ASN A 231 33.18 -11.26 -5.16
C ASN A 231 31.82 -10.56 -5.17
N LEU A 232 31.60 -9.60 -6.07
CA LEU A 232 30.27 -9.02 -6.28
C LEU A 232 29.27 -10.06 -6.80
N LYS A 233 29.69 -10.92 -7.74
CA LYS A 233 28.84 -12.05 -8.20
C LYS A 233 28.61 -13.07 -7.09
N GLU A 234 29.63 -13.35 -6.28
CA GLU A 234 29.49 -14.21 -5.09
C GLU A 234 28.48 -13.63 -4.10
N PHE A 235 28.50 -12.32 -3.84
CA PHE A 235 27.51 -11.65 -2.99
C PHE A 235 26.09 -11.87 -3.51
N VAL A 236 25.83 -11.56 -4.79
CA VAL A 236 24.49 -11.70 -5.39
C VAL A 236 24.02 -13.15 -5.41
N SER A 237 24.89 -14.08 -5.81
CA SER A 237 24.55 -15.50 -5.87
C SER A 237 24.31 -16.08 -4.48
N HIS A 238 25.16 -15.76 -3.50
CA HIS A 238 25.01 -16.23 -2.12
C HIS A 238 23.76 -15.67 -1.47
N LEU A 239 23.51 -14.36 -1.63
CA LEU A 239 22.27 -13.74 -1.13
C LEU A 239 21.04 -14.43 -1.71
N THR A 240 21.02 -14.69 -3.02
CA THR A 240 19.91 -15.39 -3.68
C THR A 240 19.71 -16.79 -3.10
N ASN A 241 20.78 -17.58 -3.00
CA ASN A 241 20.71 -18.96 -2.51
C ASN A 241 20.31 -19.03 -1.03
N THR A 242 20.86 -18.16 -0.19
CA THR A 242 20.54 -18.07 1.24
C THR A 242 19.10 -17.63 1.45
N MET A 243 18.63 -16.63 0.70
CA MET A 243 17.23 -16.21 0.72
C MET A 243 16.29 -17.37 0.36
N HIS A 244 16.54 -18.10 -0.73
CA HIS A 244 15.70 -19.25 -1.11
C HIS A 244 15.72 -20.40 -0.10
N SER A 245 16.86 -20.62 0.54
CA SER A 245 17.03 -21.67 1.54
C SER A 245 16.25 -21.34 2.82
N SER A 246 16.29 -20.08 3.25
CA SER A 246 15.64 -19.62 4.47
C SER A 246 14.16 -19.27 4.28
N LEU A 247 13.79 -18.76 3.10
CA LEU A 247 12.46 -18.31 2.74
C LEU A 247 12.10 -18.75 1.31
N PRO A 248 11.56 -19.97 1.11
CA PRO A 248 11.19 -20.46 -0.21
C PRO A 248 10.24 -19.52 -0.95
N GLY A 249 10.62 -19.12 -2.16
CA GLY A 249 9.87 -18.16 -2.97
C GLY A 249 10.21 -16.69 -2.70
N SER A 250 11.24 -16.39 -1.91
CA SER A 250 11.86 -15.06 -1.85
C SER A 250 12.33 -14.55 -3.22
N LEU A 251 12.73 -13.28 -3.31
CA LEU A 251 13.32 -12.69 -4.51
C LEU A 251 14.55 -11.85 -4.21
N VAL A 252 15.56 -11.99 -5.06
CA VAL A 252 16.69 -11.08 -5.18
C VAL A 252 16.71 -10.53 -6.60
N ILE A 253 16.52 -9.22 -6.74
CA ILE A 253 16.48 -8.52 -8.02
C ILE A 253 17.69 -7.63 -8.15
N TRP A 254 18.43 -7.78 -9.25
CA TRP A 254 19.57 -6.94 -9.57
C TRP A 254 19.15 -5.69 -10.34
N TYR A 255 19.55 -4.50 -9.89
CA TYR A 255 19.40 -3.28 -10.69
C TYR A 255 20.49 -3.19 -11.76
N GLU A 256 20.12 -2.81 -12.98
CA GLU A 256 21.00 -2.80 -14.15
C GLU A 256 22.01 -1.64 -14.10
N SER A 257 23.05 -1.76 -13.27
CA SER A 257 24.05 -0.70 -13.06
C SER A 257 25.48 -1.16 -13.38
N VAL A 258 26.08 -1.98 -12.52
CA VAL A 258 27.48 -2.45 -12.66
C VAL A 258 27.55 -3.59 -13.67
N THR A 259 28.48 -3.48 -14.63
CA THR A 259 28.73 -4.56 -15.60
C THR A 259 29.58 -5.68 -14.98
N ILE A 260 29.67 -6.81 -15.68
CA ILE A 260 30.54 -7.94 -15.31
C ILE A 260 32.01 -7.57 -15.12
N ASP A 261 32.44 -6.44 -15.67
CA ASP A 261 33.79 -5.90 -15.55
C ASP A 261 33.99 -5.06 -14.27
N GLY A 262 32.96 -4.90 -13.44
CA GLY A 262 32.97 -4.04 -12.25
C GLY A 262 32.75 -2.55 -12.55
N ILE A 263 32.40 -2.19 -13.79
CA ILE A 263 32.25 -0.79 -14.20
C ILE A 263 30.79 -0.36 -14.07
N LEU A 264 30.53 0.74 -13.38
CA LEU A 264 29.21 1.38 -13.35
C LEU A 264 28.87 1.93 -14.75
N ARG A 265 27.95 1.25 -15.45
CA ARG A 265 27.44 1.70 -16.75
C ARG A 265 26.12 1.04 -17.08
N TRP A 266 25.02 1.78 -16.94
CA TRP A 266 23.70 1.36 -17.41
C TRP A 266 23.71 1.11 -18.93
N GLN A 267 23.25 -0.06 -19.34
CA GLN A 267 23.10 -0.50 -20.73
C GLN A 267 21.68 -0.27 -21.26
N ASN A 268 20.73 0.01 -20.37
CA ASN A 268 19.30 0.19 -20.63
C ASN A 268 18.66 -1.01 -21.34
N GLN A 269 19.25 -2.20 -21.14
CA GLN A 269 18.80 -3.48 -21.69
C GLN A 269 19.52 -4.64 -20.99
N LEU A 270 18.91 -5.82 -21.00
CA LEU A 270 19.62 -7.06 -20.69
C LEU A 270 20.51 -7.42 -21.89
N ASN A 271 21.81 -7.62 -21.64
CA ASN A 271 22.78 -8.07 -22.65
C ASN A 271 23.97 -8.81 -22.00
N LYS A 272 24.96 -9.22 -22.80
CA LYS A 272 26.14 -9.96 -22.33
C LYS A 272 26.92 -9.33 -21.17
N LYS A 273 26.77 -8.02 -20.93
CA LYS A 273 27.52 -7.29 -19.89
C LYS A 273 26.85 -7.32 -18.52
N ASN A 274 25.57 -7.68 -18.44
CA ASN A 274 24.81 -7.78 -17.18
C ASN A 274 24.07 -9.12 -17.05
N LYS A 275 23.95 -9.91 -18.13
CA LYS A 275 23.34 -11.26 -18.11
C LYS A 275 23.92 -12.18 -17.03
N PRO A 276 25.24 -12.21 -16.76
CA PRO A 276 25.74 -13.06 -15.68
C PRO A 276 25.23 -12.70 -14.28
N PHE A 277 24.79 -11.46 -14.03
CA PHE A 277 24.07 -11.12 -12.78
C PHE A 277 22.63 -11.60 -12.82
N PHE A 278 21.94 -11.40 -13.95
CA PHE A 278 20.58 -11.91 -14.16
C PHE A 278 20.48 -13.43 -13.99
N ASP A 279 21.48 -14.18 -14.46
CA ASP A 279 21.47 -15.65 -14.42
C ASP A 279 21.65 -16.23 -13.01
N ILE A 280 22.18 -15.46 -12.05
CA ILE A 280 22.46 -15.90 -10.67
C ILE A 280 21.49 -15.35 -9.63
N CYS A 281 20.46 -14.61 -10.06
CA CYS A 281 19.40 -14.06 -9.20
C CYS A 281 18.03 -14.17 -9.88
N ASP A 282 16.98 -13.68 -9.23
CA ASP A 282 15.58 -13.91 -9.63
C ASP A 282 15.08 -12.98 -10.73
N GLY A 283 15.77 -11.87 -10.96
CA GLY A 283 15.44 -10.97 -12.05
C GLY A 283 16.32 -9.75 -12.14
N ILE A 284 16.07 -8.95 -13.18
CA ILE A 284 16.79 -7.71 -13.43
C ILE A 284 15.82 -6.55 -13.57
N PHE A 285 16.09 -5.48 -12.82
CA PHE A 285 15.45 -4.19 -13.00
C PHE A 285 16.31 -3.38 -13.97
N VAL A 286 15.86 -3.25 -15.23
CA VAL A 286 16.56 -2.50 -16.28
C VAL A 286 16.31 -1.00 -16.15
N ASN A 287 17.37 -0.19 -16.25
CA ASN A 287 17.33 1.27 -16.18
C ASN A 287 16.38 1.92 -17.21
N TYR A 288 15.88 3.12 -16.91
CA TYR A 288 14.72 3.76 -17.57
C TYR A 288 14.95 4.27 -19.01
N LEU A 289 16.20 4.43 -19.46
CA LEU A 289 16.55 5.05 -20.75
C LEU A 289 16.57 4.04 -21.92
N TRP A 290 15.66 3.08 -21.90
CA TRP A 290 15.56 2.04 -22.93
C TRP A 290 14.79 2.52 -24.17
N THR A 291 14.92 1.75 -25.26
CA THR A 291 14.17 1.94 -26.50
C THR A 291 13.37 0.68 -26.82
N GLU A 292 12.38 0.77 -27.71
CA GLU A 292 11.61 -0.41 -28.14
C GLU A 292 12.50 -1.57 -28.63
N LYS A 293 13.58 -1.24 -29.37
CA LYS A 293 14.58 -2.22 -29.81
C LYS A 293 15.24 -2.95 -28.64
N TYR A 294 15.54 -2.23 -27.56
CA TYR A 294 16.17 -2.77 -26.37
C TYR A 294 15.24 -3.66 -25.56
N VAL A 295 13.94 -3.34 -25.52
CA VAL A 295 12.92 -4.23 -24.93
C VAL A 295 12.89 -5.58 -25.68
N LYS A 296 12.75 -5.54 -27.01
CA LYS A 296 12.76 -6.74 -27.86
C LYS A 296 14.04 -7.57 -27.68
N HIS A 297 15.19 -6.90 -27.62
CA HIS A 297 16.47 -7.58 -27.44
C HIS A 297 16.59 -8.23 -26.05
N SER A 298 16.14 -7.54 -25.00
CA SER A 298 16.16 -8.06 -23.63
C SER A 298 15.28 -9.30 -23.49
N ALA A 299 14.07 -9.27 -24.07
CA ALA A 299 13.17 -10.43 -24.11
C ALA A 299 13.84 -11.64 -24.80
N ALA A 300 14.46 -11.41 -25.96
CA ALA A 300 15.14 -12.47 -26.71
C ALA A 300 16.34 -13.07 -25.96
N ILE A 301 17.10 -12.25 -25.22
CA ILE A 301 18.24 -12.71 -24.41
C ILE A 301 17.79 -13.47 -23.16
N ALA A 302 16.67 -13.06 -22.57
CA ALA A 302 16.12 -13.71 -21.38
C ALA A 302 15.48 -15.08 -21.69
N GLY A 303 14.98 -15.28 -22.91
CA GLY A 303 14.31 -16.52 -23.30
C GLY A 303 13.09 -16.79 -22.41
N ASP A 304 13.03 -17.97 -21.80
CA ASP A 304 11.93 -18.37 -20.92
C ASP A 304 11.83 -17.50 -19.66
N ARG A 305 12.92 -16.83 -19.27
CA ARG A 305 12.96 -15.90 -18.13
C ARG A 305 12.56 -14.46 -18.49
N LYS A 306 11.90 -14.23 -19.63
CA LYS A 306 11.46 -12.88 -20.08
C LYS A 306 10.60 -12.12 -19.05
N TYR A 307 9.85 -12.82 -18.20
CA TYR A 307 9.07 -12.21 -17.13
C TYR A 307 9.93 -11.74 -15.94
N ASP A 308 11.15 -12.24 -15.80
CA ASP A 308 12.14 -11.81 -14.81
C ASP A 308 12.90 -10.53 -15.26
N VAL A 309 12.63 -10.03 -16.47
CA VAL A 309 13.12 -8.75 -16.96
C VAL A 309 12.08 -7.67 -16.66
N TYR A 310 12.38 -6.80 -15.70
CA TYR A 310 11.55 -5.67 -15.34
C TYR A 310 12.10 -4.40 -15.97
N MET A 311 11.47 -3.93 -17.04
CA MET A 311 11.90 -2.72 -17.74
C MET A 311 11.43 -1.48 -16.96
N GLY A 312 12.37 -0.62 -16.56
CA GLY A 312 12.11 0.52 -15.71
C GLY A 312 11.28 1.62 -16.36
N ILE A 313 10.34 2.19 -15.63
CA ILE A 313 9.57 3.38 -16.01
C ILE A 313 9.67 4.39 -14.86
N ASP A 314 10.41 5.48 -15.06
CA ASP A 314 10.46 6.57 -14.07
C ASP A 314 9.24 7.48 -14.20
N VAL A 315 8.32 7.42 -13.24
CA VAL A 315 7.05 8.15 -13.29
C VAL A 315 7.26 9.66 -13.25
N PHE A 316 8.38 10.18 -12.73
CA PHE A 316 8.68 11.62 -12.84
C PHE A 316 9.02 12.06 -14.28
N GLY A 317 9.32 11.11 -15.18
CA GLY A 317 9.56 11.39 -16.59
C GLY A 317 11.00 11.74 -16.94
N ARG A 318 11.99 11.44 -16.09
CA ARG A 318 13.39 11.88 -16.28
C ARG A 318 14.12 11.01 -17.31
N GLY A 319 13.78 11.19 -18.58
CA GLY A 319 14.39 10.46 -19.71
C GLY A 319 13.82 9.07 -19.97
N THR A 320 12.78 8.67 -19.21
CA THR A 320 12.07 7.41 -19.43
C THR A 320 11.38 7.38 -20.79
N PHE A 321 11.26 6.19 -21.38
CA PHE A 321 10.44 6.00 -22.57
C PHE A 321 8.98 6.43 -22.31
N GLY A 322 8.36 7.12 -23.28
CA GLY A 322 7.00 7.65 -23.17
C GLY A 322 6.83 8.91 -22.30
N GLY A 323 7.84 9.28 -21.49
CA GLY A 323 7.86 10.51 -20.71
C GLY A 323 7.25 10.44 -19.30
N GLY A 324 6.84 9.25 -18.83
CA GLY A 324 6.34 9.05 -17.46
C GLY A 324 5.02 9.78 -17.18
N GLN A 325 4.75 10.15 -15.92
CA GLN A 325 3.62 10.95 -15.49
C GLN A 325 2.29 10.37 -15.99
N TRP A 326 1.39 11.21 -16.53
CA TRP A 326 0.15 10.82 -17.22
C TRP A 326 0.36 10.05 -18.53
N LYS A 327 1.60 9.82 -18.97
CA LYS A 327 1.95 9.04 -20.17
C LYS A 327 2.65 7.72 -19.83
N THR A 328 2.61 7.30 -18.56
CA THR A 328 3.21 6.02 -18.11
C THR A 328 2.70 4.81 -18.91
N ASN A 329 1.44 4.83 -19.34
CA ASN A 329 0.85 3.80 -20.20
C ASN A 329 1.59 3.61 -21.53
N VAL A 330 2.19 4.66 -22.10
CA VAL A 330 2.91 4.56 -23.38
C VAL A 330 4.07 3.57 -23.28
N ALA A 331 4.78 3.57 -22.16
CA ALA A 331 5.82 2.59 -21.88
C ALA A 331 5.21 1.21 -21.63
N LEU A 332 4.18 1.12 -20.79
CA LEU A 332 3.51 -0.14 -20.45
C LEU A 332 2.97 -0.89 -21.69
N ASP A 333 2.39 -0.18 -22.66
CA ASP A 333 1.88 -0.75 -23.91
C ASP A 333 3.01 -1.40 -24.73
N VAL A 334 4.19 -0.80 -24.76
CA VAL A 334 5.37 -1.37 -25.42
C VAL A 334 5.87 -2.61 -24.67
N LEU A 335 5.96 -2.56 -23.35
CA LEU A 335 6.43 -3.72 -22.56
C LEU A 335 5.49 -4.91 -22.71
N LYS A 336 4.18 -4.67 -22.68
CA LYS A 336 3.15 -5.68 -22.93
C LYS A 336 3.24 -6.28 -24.33
N LYS A 337 3.51 -5.46 -25.36
CA LYS A 337 3.71 -5.94 -26.75
C LYS A 337 4.86 -6.95 -26.87
N PHE A 338 5.91 -6.80 -26.08
CA PHE A 338 7.08 -7.71 -26.08
C PHE A 338 7.05 -8.76 -24.98
N ASP A 339 5.95 -8.83 -24.22
CA ASP A 339 5.71 -9.85 -23.20
C ASP A 339 6.82 -9.91 -22.13
N VAL A 340 7.26 -8.72 -21.66
CA VAL A 340 8.20 -8.55 -20.55
C VAL A 340 7.54 -7.81 -19.39
N SER A 341 8.14 -7.89 -18.20
CA SER A 341 7.63 -7.21 -16.99
C SER A 341 7.99 -5.72 -16.96
N ALA A 342 7.24 -4.97 -16.15
CA ALA A 342 7.46 -3.54 -15.93
C ALA A 342 7.94 -3.27 -14.50
N ALA A 343 8.88 -2.35 -14.35
CA ALA A 343 9.25 -1.77 -13.06
C ALA A 343 8.85 -0.29 -13.01
N ILE A 344 7.75 0.03 -12.34
CA ILE A 344 7.26 1.40 -12.15
C ILE A 344 8.03 2.01 -10.98
N PHE A 345 8.85 3.02 -11.27
CA PHE A 345 9.66 3.74 -10.29
C PHE A 345 9.03 5.07 -9.91
N ALA A 346 8.98 5.37 -8.62
CA ALA A 346 8.52 6.62 -8.04
C ALA A 346 7.06 7.02 -8.39
N PRO A 347 6.05 6.12 -8.31
CA PRO A 347 4.64 6.51 -8.48
C PRO A 347 4.13 7.46 -7.39
N GLY A 348 4.91 7.70 -6.33
CA GLY A 348 4.72 8.80 -5.38
C GLY A 348 4.53 10.16 -6.05
N TRP A 349 5.00 10.33 -7.30
CA TRP A 349 4.81 11.51 -8.14
C TRP A 349 3.40 12.13 -8.06
N VAL A 350 2.33 11.32 -8.10
CA VAL A 350 0.94 11.83 -8.04
C VAL A 350 0.71 12.65 -6.77
N TYR A 351 1.19 12.14 -5.63
CA TYR A 351 1.11 12.78 -4.33
C TYR A 351 2.11 13.93 -4.21
N GLU A 352 3.36 13.69 -4.58
CA GLU A 352 4.46 14.65 -4.39
C GLU A 352 4.28 15.92 -5.20
N THR A 353 3.58 15.83 -6.33
CA THR A 353 3.30 16.98 -7.21
C THR A 353 1.88 17.52 -7.06
N ASN A 354 1.13 17.06 -6.06
CA ASN A 354 -0.23 17.51 -5.76
C ASN A 354 -1.14 17.50 -7.01
N GLN A 355 -1.16 16.38 -7.73
CA GLN A 355 -1.96 16.28 -8.95
C GLN A 355 -3.46 16.55 -8.64
N PRO A 356 -4.15 17.36 -9.46
CA PRO A 356 -5.54 17.75 -9.21
C PRO A 356 -6.52 16.61 -9.52
N PRO A 357 -7.77 16.68 -9.00
CA PRO A 357 -8.28 17.71 -8.08
C PRO A 357 -7.84 17.50 -6.62
N ASP A 358 -7.51 16.25 -6.28
CA ASP A 358 -7.00 15.83 -4.97
C ASP A 358 -6.29 14.48 -5.13
N PHE A 359 -5.54 14.07 -4.12
CA PHE A 359 -4.77 12.83 -4.17
C PHE A 359 -5.63 11.58 -4.39
N GLN A 360 -6.82 11.49 -3.81
CA GLN A 360 -7.69 10.32 -3.96
C GLN A 360 -8.09 10.14 -5.43
N ASN A 361 -8.60 11.21 -6.05
CA ASN A 361 -9.08 11.19 -7.43
C ASN A 361 -7.92 11.08 -8.43
N ALA A 362 -6.82 11.82 -8.23
CA ALA A 362 -5.66 11.76 -9.11
C ALA A 362 -4.98 10.37 -9.07
N GLN A 363 -4.88 9.76 -7.90
CA GLN A 363 -4.31 8.41 -7.75
C GLN A 363 -5.20 7.37 -8.45
N ASN A 364 -6.52 7.42 -8.26
CA ASN A 364 -7.45 6.53 -8.95
C ASN A 364 -7.37 6.67 -10.48
N LEU A 365 -7.25 7.91 -10.98
CA LEU A 365 -7.09 8.19 -12.40
C LEU A 365 -5.79 7.63 -12.97
N TRP A 366 -4.69 7.84 -12.26
CA TRP A 366 -3.37 7.40 -12.71
C TRP A 366 -3.28 5.87 -12.73
N TRP A 367 -3.77 5.20 -11.68
CA TRP A 367 -3.83 3.73 -11.66
C TRP A 367 -4.86 3.15 -12.63
N SER A 368 -5.95 3.85 -12.92
CA SER A 368 -6.88 3.45 -13.99
C SER A 368 -6.22 3.47 -15.37
N LEU A 369 -5.27 4.39 -15.60
CA LEU A 369 -4.47 4.43 -16.81
C LEU A 369 -3.50 3.25 -16.90
N VAL A 370 -2.87 2.87 -15.78
CA VAL A 370 -2.06 1.65 -15.67
C VAL A 370 -2.92 0.40 -15.92
N GLU A 371 -4.07 0.29 -15.27
CA GLU A 371 -5.00 -0.85 -15.41
C GLU A 371 -5.43 -1.05 -16.86
N LYS A 372 -5.86 0.03 -17.55
CA LYS A 372 -6.32 -0.04 -18.95
C LYS A 372 -5.22 -0.50 -19.90
N SER A 373 -3.99 -0.04 -19.70
CA SER A 373 -2.84 -0.41 -20.53
C SER A 373 -2.39 -1.84 -20.24
N TRP A 374 -2.09 -2.13 -18.96
CA TRP A 374 -1.55 -3.42 -18.55
C TRP A 374 -2.55 -4.55 -18.76
N GLY A 375 -3.82 -4.34 -18.39
CA GLY A 375 -4.92 -5.29 -18.61
C GLY A 375 -4.84 -6.60 -17.82
N ILE A 376 -3.84 -6.74 -16.94
CA ILE A 376 -3.68 -7.87 -16.04
C ILE A 376 -4.00 -7.38 -14.62
N SER A 377 -4.92 -8.06 -13.95
CA SER A 377 -5.30 -7.78 -12.56
C SER A 377 -5.41 -9.07 -11.76
N ARG A 378 -5.18 -8.97 -10.45
CA ARG A 378 -5.34 -10.06 -9.49
C ARG A 378 -6.76 -10.01 -8.95
N ASN A 379 -7.35 -11.19 -8.80
CA ASN A 379 -8.68 -11.36 -8.24
C ASN A 379 -8.59 -11.65 -6.73
N TYR A 380 -9.43 -11.00 -5.94
CA TYR A 380 -9.65 -11.31 -4.53
C TYR A 380 -11.12 -11.02 -4.16
N PRO A 381 -11.69 -11.73 -3.17
CA PRO A 381 -11.05 -12.76 -2.34
C PRO A 381 -10.86 -14.12 -3.02
N LYS A 382 -9.87 -14.89 -2.53
CA LYS A 382 -9.58 -16.27 -2.92
C LYS A 382 -9.68 -17.28 -1.77
N VAL A 383 -9.67 -16.80 -0.53
CA VAL A 383 -9.75 -17.62 0.68
C VAL A 383 -10.77 -17.03 1.66
N LEU A 384 -11.33 -17.89 2.51
CA LEU A 384 -12.19 -17.50 3.63
C LEU A 384 -11.42 -17.62 4.96
N PRO A 385 -11.75 -16.82 5.99
CA PRO A 385 -12.77 -15.76 5.97
C PRO A 385 -12.31 -14.55 5.14
N PHE A 386 -13.28 -13.84 4.57
CA PHE A 386 -13.07 -12.57 3.88
C PHE A 386 -13.75 -11.45 4.66
N TYR A 387 -13.02 -10.35 4.87
CA TYR A 387 -13.53 -9.14 5.51
C TYR A 387 -13.01 -7.90 4.78
N SER A 388 -13.87 -6.91 4.60
CA SER A 388 -13.45 -5.56 4.23
C SER A 388 -14.38 -4.52 4.83
N ASN A 389 -13.77 -3.50 5.43
CA ASN A 389 -14.40 -2.23 5.80
C ASN A 389 -13.92 -1.07 4.92
N PHE A 390 -13.26 -1.39 3.80
CA PHE A 390 -12.81 -0.44 2.79
C PHE A 390 -11.79 0.60 3.27
N ASP A 391 -11.25 0.48 4.49
CA ASP A 391 -10.20 1.35 5.03
C ASP A 391 -9.01 1.38 4.07
N GLN A 392 -8.57 2.59 3.70
CA GLN A 392 -7.34 2.78 2.92
C GLN A 392 -6.09 2.93 3.80
N GLY A 393 -6.21 2.65 5.11
CA GLY A 393 -5.14 2.82 6.08
C GLY A 393 -4.97 4.27 6.52
N ARG A 394 -6.00 5.09 6.36
CA ARG A 394 -6.08 6.49 6.80
C ARG A 394 -7.55 6.92 6.89
N GLY A 395 -7.82 7.96 7.66
CA GLY A 395 -9.16 8.52 7.78
C GLY A 395 -9.23 9.71 8.72
N LEU A 396 -10.42 10.30 8.82
CA LEU A 396 -10.71 11.44 9.69
C LEU A 396 -11.30 11.02 11.04
N HIS A 397 -11.84 9.80 11.11
CA HIS A 397 -12.45 9.20 12.28
C HIS A 397 -12.26 7.68 12.26
N ILE A 398 -12.53 7.03 13.39
CA ILE A 398 -12.66 5.57 13.50
C ILE A 398 -13.99 5.27 14.18
N SER A 399 -14.73 4.31 13.63
CA SER A 399 -15.95 3.77 14.24
C SER A 399 -15.79 2.29 14.59
N ALA A 400 -16.54 1.83 15.58
CA ALA A 400 -16.75 0.43 15.90
C ALA A 400 -18.25 0.20 16.08
N GLU A 401 -18.81 -0.76 15.33
CA GLU A 401 -20.24 -1.09 15.34
C GLU A 401 -21.16 0.13 15.11
N GLY A 402 -20.74 1.03 14.22
CA GLY A 402 -21.47 2.25 13.88
C GLY A 402 -21.34 3.37 14.90
N ARG A 403 -20.60 3.18 15.99
CA ARG A 403 -20.30 4.22 16.99
C ARG A 403 -18.90 4.77 16.76
N GLN A 404 -18.78 6.08 16.68
CA GLN A 404 -17.49 6.75 16.54
C GLN A 404 -16.68 6.59 17.84
N VAL A 405 -15.47 6.02 17.73
CA VAL A 405 -14.55 5.78 18.85
C VAL A 405 -13.31 6.68 18.81
N LEU A 406 -12.99 7.24 17.65
CA LEU A 406 -11.94 8.25 17.47
C LEU A 406 -12.46 9.36 16.54
N GLU A 407 -12.32 10.61 16.95
CA GLU A 407 -12.74 11.79 16.16
C GLU A 407 -11.58 12.51 15.48
N THR A 408 -10.34 12.08 15.74
CA THR A 408 -9.13 12.70 15.20
C THR A 408 -8.64 11.98 13.94
N PRO A 409 -8.02 12.72 13.00
CA PRO A 409 -7.28 12.17 11.88
C PRO A 409 -6.30 11.06 12.27
N TRP A 410 -6.17 10.07 11.41
CA TRP A 410 -5.27 8.93 11.63
C TRP A 410 -4.73 8.34 10.32
N ASN A 411 -3.58 7.68 10.41
CA ASN A 411 -3.06 6.79 9.39
C ASN A 411 -2.40 5.56 9.99
N ASN A 412 -2.66 4.38 9.43
CA ASN A 412 -1.95 3.14 9.70
C ASN A 412 -2.20 2.18 8.53
N LEU A 413 -1.21 1.99 7.65
CA LEU A 413 -1.35 1.13 6.48
C LEU A 413 -1.58 -0.35 6.83
N SER A 414 -1.16 -0.84 8.00
CA SER A 414 -1.50 -2.20 8.46
C SER A 414 -3.02 -2.41 8.59
N SER A 415 -3.76 -1.32 8.85
CA SER A 415 -5.21 -1.33 8.96
C SER A 415 -5.93 -1.27 7.61
N GLN A 416 -5.22 -1.14 6.49
CA GLN A 416 -5.84 -1.12 5.17
C GLN A 416 -6.56 -2.46 4.89
N GLY A 417 -7.84 -2.38 4.52
CA GLY A 417 -8.68 -3.51 4.13
C GLY A 417 -8.62 -3.79 2.63
N PHE A 418 -9.24 -4.89 2.18
CA PHE A 418 -9.35 -5.19 0.75
C PHE A 418 -10.16 -4.13 0.00
N GLN A 419 -9.62 -3.65 -1.11
CA GLN A 419 -10.16 -2.48 -1.81
C GLN A 419 -11.06 -2.87 -2.97
N PRO A 420 -12.20 -2.18 -3.16
CA PRO A 420 -13.15 -2.51 -4.23
C PRO A 420 -12.63 -2.12 -5.62
N PHE A 421 -13.02 -2.88 -6.65
CA PHE A 421 -12.73 -2.61 -8.07
C PHE A 421 -13.72 -1.59 -8.65
N LEU A 422 -13.66 -0.35 -8.16
CA LEU A 422 -14.56 0.71 -8.61
C LEU A 422 -14.11 1.26 -9.96
N LYS A 423 -15.03 1.32 -10.92
CA LYS A 423 -14.78 1.98 -12.20
C LYS A 423 -14.75 3.49 -11.98
N PHE A 424 -13.64 4.12 -12.35
CA PHE A 424 -13.51 5.57 -12.36
C PHE A 424 -13.83 6.12 -13.76
N SER A 425 -14.89 6.92 -13.89
CA SER A 425 -15.27 7.62 -15.12
C SER A 425 -15.22 9.13 -14.92
N ASN A 426 -14.59 9.85 -15.86
CA ASN A 426 -14.56 11.32 -15.87
C ASN A 426 -15.88 11.98 -16.29
N ASP A 427 -16.90 11.19 -16.60
CA ASP A 427 -18.20 11.70 -17.05
C ASP A 427 -18.97 12.30 -15.88
N ALA A 428 -18.66 13.57 -15.58
CA ALA A 428 -19.32 14.37 -14.56
C ALA A 428 -20.84 14.49 -14.81
N ASN A 429 -21.29 14.27 -16.05
CA ASN A 429 -22.64 14.47 -16.56
C ASN A 429 -23.50 13.20 -16.67
N SER A 430 -23.07 12.04 -16.14
CA SER A 430 -23.99 10.89 -16.10
C SER A 430 -24.97 11.05 -14.92
N ASP A 431 -26.28 10.99 -15.19
CA ASP A 431 -27.35 10.97 -14.17
C ASP A 431 -27.35 9.70 -13.30
N THR A 432 -26.32 8.85 -13.44
CA THR A 432 -26.24 7.53 -12.81
C THR A 432 -25.60 7.59 -11.41
N ILE A 433 -25.78 6.53 -10.63
CA ILE A 433 -25.19 6.40 -9.29
C ILE A 433 -23.66 6.35 -9.39
N LYS A 434 -23.00 7.32 -8.75
CA LYS A 434 -21.55 7.35 -8.52
C LYS A 434 -21.23 6.50 -7.29
N VAL A 435 -20.19 5.67 -7.41
CA VAL A 435 -19.72 4.79 -6.35
C VAL A 435 -18.29 5.14 -6.01
N ALA A 436 -18.02 5.43 -4.74
CA ALA A 436 -16.70 5.84 -4.29
C ALA A 436 -16.40 5.36 -2.87
N VAL A 437 -15.13 5.10 -2.59
CA VAL A 437 -14.65 4.97 -1.21
C VAL A 437 -14.61 6.36 -0.58
N ASN A 438 -15.12 6.51 0.63
CA ASN A 438 -15.23 7.79 1.33
C ASN A 438 -14.73 7.68 2.78
N PHE A 439 -14.08 8.74 3.26
CA PHE A 439 -13.52 8.87 4.62
C PHE A 439 -14.18 9.98 5.46
N LYS A 440 -15.09 10.74 4.86
CA LYS A 440 -15.81 11.85 5.50
C LYS A 440 -17.17 11.42 6.03
N GLU A 441 -17.84 10.52 5.33
CA GLU A 441 -19.12 9.96 5.78
C GLU A 441 -18.92 9.02 6.98
N ALA A 442 -19.95 8.90 7.81
CA ALA A 442 -19.94 7.96 8.93
C ALA A 442 -19.65 6.53 8.44
N SER A 443 -18.83 5.81 9.21
CA SER A 443 -18.44 4.41 8.95
C SER A 443 -19.06 3.48 9.98
N TYR A 444 -19.17 2.20 9.64
CA TYR A 444 -19.60 1.17 10.60
C TYR A 444 -18.41 0.65 11.41
N SER A 445 -17.32 0.31 10.73
CA SER A 445 -16.08 -0.19 11.33
C SER A 445 -14.88 0.46 10.64
N GLY A 446 -13.91 0.98 11.40
CA GLY A 446 -12.79 1.74 10.82
C GLY A 446 -13.18 3.15 10.40
N GLY A 447 -12.46 3.73 9.44
CA GLY A 447 -12.68 5.10 8.93
C GLY A 447 -13.21 5.17 7.50
N GLY A 448 -13.22 4.06 6.76
CA GLY A 448 -13.69 3.94 5.39
C GLY A 448 -15.13 3.44 5.27
N ASN A 449 -15.72 3.70 4.11
CA ASN A 449 -16.98 3.12 3.63
C ASN A 449 -17.07 3.26 2.11
N ILE A 450 -18.10 2.66 1.50
CA ILE A 450 -18.48 2.92 0.10
C ILE A 450 -19.78 3.73 0.09
N THR A 451 -19.78 4.85 -0.62
CA THR A 451 -20.98 5.65 -0.87
C THR A 451 -21.55 5.39 -2.25
N PHE A 452 -22.88 5.43 -2.33
CA PHE A 452 -23.66 5.35 -3.57
C PHE A 452 -24.48 6.62 -3.68
N LYS A 453 -24.11 7.53 -4.59
CA LYS A 453 -24.75 8.85 -4.71
C LYS A 453 -25.10 9.17 -6.17
N GLY A 454 -26.36 9.52 -6.45
CA GLY A 454 -26.80 9.92 -7.78
C GLY A 454 -28.33 9.96 -7.87
N THR A 455 -28.88 9.61 -9.03
CA THR A 455 -30.34 9.45 -9.17
C THR A 455 -30.69 8.03 -9.61
N LEU A 456 -31.84 7.53 -9.14
CA LEU A 456 -32.40 6.24 -9.54
C LEU A 456 -33.93 6.35 -9.58
N ARG A 457 -34.57 5.82 -10.62
CA ARG A 457 -36.03 5.81 -10.72
C ARG A 457 -36.61 4.71 -9.84
N ASN A 458 -37.85 4.90 -9.38
CA ASN A 458 -38.56 3.85 -8.66
C ASN A 458 -38.79 2.63 -9.58
N GLY A 459 -38.54 1.43 -9.06
CA GLY A 459 -38.57 0.17 -9.80
C GLY A 459 -37.28 -0.15 -10.55
N ASP A 460 -36.35 0.80 -10.69
CA ASP A 460 -35.06 0.58 -11.35
C ASP A 460 -34.02 0.05 -10.35
N HIS A 461 -32.94 -0.50 -10.90
CA HIS A 461 -31.79 -0.98 -10.15
C HIS A 461 -30.48 -0.59 -10.82
N PHE A 462 -29.43 -0.52 -10.01
CA PHE A 462 -28.06 -0.25 -10.43
C PHE A 462 -27.13 -1.28 -9.79
N ILE A 463 -26.17 -1.79 -10.56
CA ILE A 463 -25.22 -2.81 -10.10
C ILE A 463 -23.81 -2.25 -10.22
N ALA A 464 -23.08 -2.28 -9.10
CA ALA A 464 -21.67 -1.95 -9.05
C ALA A 464 -20.86 -3.17 -8.61
N ARG A 465 -19.89 -3.59 -9.43
CA ARG A 465 -18.98 -4.66 -9.05
C ARG A 465 -17.98 -4.18 -8.00
N LEU A 466 -17.96 -4.86 -6.86
CA LEU A 466 -17.05 -4.52 -5.75
C LEU A 466 -15.81 -5.41 -5.78
N PHE A 467 -15.97 -6.73 -5.93
CA PHE A 467 -14.86 -7.69 -5.88
C PHE A 467 -14.96 -8.72 -7.01
N ARG A 468 -13.79 -9.11 -7.55
CA ARG A 468 -13.65 -10.24 -8.48
C ARG A 468 -13.11 -11.43 -7.68
N SER A 469 -13.97 -12.38 -7.40
CA SER A 469 -13.68 -13.47 -6.48
C SER A 469 -13.24 -14.75 -7.21
N LYS A 470 -12.57 -15.64 -6.49
CA LYS A 470 -12.38 -17.05 -6.87
C LYS A 470 -12.51 -17.91 -5.61
N LEU A 471 -13.64 -17.76 -4.90
CA LEU A 471 -13.93 -18.48 -3.67
C LEU A 471 -14.70 -19.77 -3.99
N LEU A 472 -14.03 -20.91 -3.86
CA LEU A 472 -14.70 -22.21 -3.94
C LEU A 472 -15.47 -22.48 -2.64
N LEU A 473 -16.75 -22.81 -2.77
CA LEU A 473 -17.60 -23.16 -1.64
C LEU A 473 -17.45 -24.66 -1.32
N GLY A 474 -17.15 -24.96 -0.06
CA GLY A 474 -17.10 -26.32 0.46
C GLY A 474 -18.45 -26.84 0.91
N ASP A 475 -18.42 -27.92 1.70
CA ASP A 475 -19.63 -28.61 2.18
C ASP A 475 -20.43 -27.79 3.22
N PHE A 476 -19.79 -26.84 3.90
CA PHE A 476 -20.42 -26.01 4.92
C PHE A 476 -21.03 -24.74 4.31
N PRO A 477 -22.21 -24.30 4.81
CA PRO A 477 -22.76 -23.01 4.43
C PRO A 477 -21.78 -21.88 4.69
N ILE A 478 -21.85 -20.84 3.86
CA ILE A 478 -21.20 -19.57 4.13
C ILE A 478 -22.20 -18.60 4.76
N HIS A 479 -21.75 -17.86 5.76
CA HIS A 479 -22.44 -16.73 6.35
C HIS A 479 -21.89 -15.44 5.78
N ILE A 480 -22.79 -14.59 5.31
CA ILE A 480 -22.47 -13.29 4.75
C ILE A 480 -23.14 -12.24 5.61
N THR A 481 -22.34 -11.31 6.12
CA THR A 481 -22.84 -10.12 6.82
C THR A 481 -22.33 -8.86 6.15
N TYR A 482 -23.16 -7.82 6.13
CA TYR A 482 -22.75 -6.51 5.65
C TYR A 482 -23.58 -5.40 6.32
N SER A 483 -22.93 -4.30 6.67
CA SER A 483 -23.57 -3.14 7.29
C SER A 483 -23.95 -2.09 6.24
N VAL A 484 -25.18 -1.57 6.32
CA VAL A 484 -25.67 -0.51 5.43
C VAL A 484 -26.34 0.60 6.22
N LYS A 485 -26.22 1.82 5.71
CA LYS A 485 -27.00 2.98 6.14
C LYS A 485 -27.59 3.62 4.89
N SER A 486 -28.90 3.83 4.89
CA SER A 486 -29.65 4.29 3.71
C SER A 486 -30.51 5.50 4.03
N GLU A 487 -30.68 6.39 3.05
CA GLU A 487 -31.67 7.47 3.13
C GLU A 487 -32.95 7.10 2.36
N GLU A 488 -34.10 7.33 2.99
CA GLU A 488 -35.43 7.09 2.43
C GLU A 488 -35.58 5.68 1.81
N ASN A 489 -35.91 5.61 0.52
CA ASN A 489 -36.12 4.37 -0.25
C ASN A 489 -34.86 3.91 -1.01
N SER A 490 -33.68 4.43 -0.67
CA SER A 490 -32.41 4.10 -1.33
C SER A 490 -31.81 2.81 -0.75
N LEU A 491 -32.25 1.64 -1.23
CA LEU A 491 -31.83 0.36 -0.67
C LEU A 491 -30.56 -0.17 -1.34
N VAL A 492 -29.66 -0.74 -0.54
CA VAL A 492 -28.45 -1.44 -1.01
C VAL A 492 -28.45 -2.89 -0.51
N GLY A 493 -28.23 -3.83 -1.41
CA GLY A 493 -28.00 -5.24 -1.11
C GLY A 493 -26.74 -5.78 -1.78
N LEU A 494 -26.41 -7.05 -1.50
CA LEU A 494 -25.34 -7.76 -2.19
C LEU A 494 -25.90 -8.72 -3.24
N LEU A 495 -25.25 -8.75 -4.40
CA LEU A 495 -25.51 -9.65 -5.51
C LEU A 495 -24.25 -10.49 -5.78
N LEU A 496 -24.37 -11.80 -5.61
CA LEU A 496 -23.27 -12.75 -5.82
C LEU A 496 -23.39 -13.41 -7.19
N GLU A 497 -22.25 -13.50 -7.88
CA GLU A 497 -22.11 -14.21 -9.15
C GLU A 497 -21.39 -15.55 -8.91
N PHE A 498 -21.90 -16.63 -9.51
CA PHE A 498 -21.33 -17.97 -9.41
C PHE A 498 -20.80 -18.47 -10.77
N SER A 499 -19.99 -19.53 -10.75
CA SER A 499 -19.43 -20.16 -11.95
C SER A 499 -20.46 -20.92 -12.79
N SER A 500 -21.53 -21.45 -12.19
CA SER A 500 -22.77 -21.80 -12.90
C SER A 500 -23.59 -20.53 -13.09
N ALA A 501 -24.32 -20.37 -14.20
CA ALA A 501 -25.05 -19.12 -14.56
C ALA A 501 -26.18 -18.71 -13.58
N THR A 502 -26.18 -19.23 -12.38
CA THR A 502 -27.00 -18.84 -11.23
C THR A 502 -26.48 -17.53 -10.63
N LYS A 503 -27.37 -16.55 -10.50
CA LYS A 503 -27.15 -15.32 -9.74
C LYS A 503 -28.02 -15.39 -8.49
N GLU A 504 -27.43 -15.30 -7.31
CA GLU A 504 -28.21 -15.16 -6.09
C GLU A 504 -28.22 -13.70 -5.63
N THR A 505 -29.42 -13.20 -5.34
CA THR A 505 -29.61 -11.84 -4.86
C THR A 505 -30.12 -11.88 -3.43
N ASN A 506 -29.42 -11.20 -2.52
CA ASN A 506 -29.95 -10.96 -1.18
C ASN A 506 -30.62 -9.58 -1.16
N LYS A 507 -31.97 -9.57 -1.12
CA LYS A 507 -32.77 -8.35 -0.96
C LYS A 507 -33.51 -8.43 0.38
N LYS A 508 -33.14 -7.56 1.32
CA LYS A 508 -33.92 -7.35 2.55
C LYS A 508 -34.46 -5.92 2.57
N LYS A 509 -35.70 -5.79 3.03
CA LYS A 509 -36.45 -4.53 3.11
C LYS A 509 -36.31 -3.97 4.53
N ASP A 510 -35.20 -3.33 4.83
CA ASP A 510 -35.07 -2.53 6.04
C ASP A 510 -34.40 -1.21 5.67
N ALA A 511 -35.15 -0.12 5.77
CA ALA A 511 -34.63 1.24 5.72
C ALA A 511 -34.87 1.86 7.10
N ALA A 512 -33.79 2.22 7.78
CA ALA A 512 -33.83 2.89 9.07
C ALA A 512 -32.78 4.00 9.07
N PRO A 513 -32.96 5.08 9.87
CA PRO A 513 -32.01 6.19 9.93
C PRO A 513 -30.63 5.82 10.51
N GLY A 514 -30.48 4.61 11.08
CA GLY A 514 -29.24 4.08 11.63
C GLY A 514 -28.61 2.97 10.77
N TRP A 515 -27.50 2.41 11.27
CA TRP A 515 -26.87 1.24 10.65
C TRP A 515 -27.75 0.00 10.79
N ILE A 516 -27.87 -0.74 9.70
CA ILE A 516 -28.54 -2.04 9.64
C ILE A 516 -27.50 -3.08 9.23
N VAL A 517 -27.34 -4.12 10.03
CA VAL A 517 -26.52 -5.29 9.67
C VAL A 517 -27.41 -6.31 9.00
N GLN A 518 -27.10 -6.61 7.75
CA GLN A 518 -27.79 -7.62 6.96
C GLN A 518 -27.04 -8.93 7.04
N GLU A 519 -27.72 -10.01 7.41
CA GLU A 519 -27.15 -11.35 7.51
C GLU A 519 -27.89 -12.33 6.59
N THR A 520 -27.13 -13.22 5.92
CA THR A 520 -27.67 -14.34 5.15
C THR A 520 -26.73 -15.54 5.18
N SER A 521 -27.27 -16.71 4.86
CA SER A 521 -26.51 -17.96 4.76
C SER A 521 -26.80 -18.63 3.42
N ILE A 522 -25.76 -19.10 2.73
CA ILE A 522 -25.88 -19.76 1.42
C ILE A 522 -25.17 -21.11 1.50
N ALA A 523 -25.85 -22.16 1.03
CA ALA A 523 -25.29 -23.50 0.90
C ALA A 523 -25.32 -23.92 -0.57
N MET A 524 -24.17 -23.82 -1.25
CA MET A 524 -24.01 -24.16 -2.67
C MET A 524 -22.69 -24.91 -2.89
N ASN A 525 -22.62 -26.14 -2.38
CA ASN A 525 -21.43 -26.97 -2.44
C ASN A 525 -20.90 -27.12 -3.88
N GLY A 526 -19.58 -26.99 -4.04
CA GLY A 526 -18.90 -27.13 -5.33
C GLY A 526 -19.05 -25.93 -6.27
N CYS A 527 -19.86 -24.93 -5.92
CA CYS A 527 -19.94 -23.68 -6.69
C CYS A 527 -18.78 -22.74 -6.33
N THR A 528 -18.33 -21.93 -7.29
CA THR A 528 -17.33 -20.88 -7.05
C THR A 528 -17.98 -19.51 -7.14
N ILE A 529 -17.82 -18.67 -6.12
CA ILE A 529 -18.17 -17.24 -6.21
C ILE A 529 -17.13 -16.55 -7.08
N THR A 530 -17.59 -15.93 -8.16
CA THR A 530 -16.77 -15.22 -9.15
C THR A 530 -16.87 -13.71 -9.04
N GLY A 531 -17.95 -13.19 -8.43
CA GLY A 531 -18.17 -11.77 -8.27
C GLY A 531 -19.01 -11.42 -7.03
N ILE A 532 -18.62 -10.33 -6.37
CA ILE A 532 -19.40 -9.70 -5.30
C ILE A 532 -19.75 -8.29 -5.78
N ASN A 533 -21.04 -8.01 -5.91
CA ASN A 533 -21.54 -6.73 -6.42
C ASN A 533 -22.49 -6.08 -5.39
N ALA A 534 -22.51 -4.75 -5.36
CA ALA A 534 -23.57 -3.99 -4.71
C ALA A 534 -24.75 -3.83 -5.68
N LEU A 535 -25.96 -4.09 -5.18
CA LEU A 535 -27.22 -3.86 -5.87
C LEU A 535 -27.96 -2.71 -5.20
N CYS A 536 -27.99 -1.56 -5.87
CA CYS A 536 -28.79 -0.40 -5.48
C CYS A 536 -30.17 -0.52 -6.12
N TYR A 537 -31.25 -0.32 -5.36
CA TYR A 537 -32.60 -0.38 -5.90
C TYR A 537 -33.57 0.51 -5.12
N ARG A 538 -34.59 1.03 -5.81
CA ARG A 538 -35.71 1.74 -5.19
C ARG A 538 -37.00 0.94 -5.41
N PRO A 539 -37.64 0.40 -4.36
CA PRO A 539 -38.89 -0.34 -4.52
C PRO A 539 -39.99 0.57 -5.07
N GLU A 540 -40.91 0.02 -5.86
CA GLU A 540 -42.13 0.73 -6.23
C GLU A 540 -42.96 0.96 -4.94
N SER A 541 -43.47 2.18 -4.76
CA SER A 541 -44.31 2.51 -3.63
C SER A 541 -45.62 1.72 -3.71
N ASN A 542 -45.84 0.79 -2.79
CA ASN A 542 -47.15 0.18 -2.54
C ASN A 542 -48.08 1.22 -1.89
N ASN A 543 -48.50 2.23 -2.66
CA ASN A 543 -49.64 3.08 -2.33
C ASN A 543 -50.64 2.99 -3.48
N SER A 544 -51.29 1.83 -3.58
CA SER A 544 -52.57 1.66 -4.27
C SER A 544 -53.63 1.18 -3.28
N ILE A 545 -53.85 1.93 -2.19
CA ILE A 545 -55.22 2.10 -1.68
C ILE A 545 -55.78 3.34 -2.37
N LEU A 546 -56.01 3.23 -3.68
CA LEU A 546 -56.97 4.08 -4.34
C LEU A 546 -58.32 3.42 -4.12
N ARG A 547 -59.15 4.03 -3.27
CA ARG A 547 -60.59 3.83 -3.30
C ARG A 547 -61.02 3.93 -4.76
N ILE A 548 -61.44 2.80 -5.34
CA ILE A 548 -62.11 2.78 -6.64
C ILE A 548 -63.44 3.53 -6.43
N GLN A 549 -63.47 4.82 -6.73
CA GLN A 549 -64.66 5.45 -7.25
C GLN A 549 -64.52 5.51 -8.76
N SER A 550 -65.55 4.98 -9.41
CA SER A 550 -65.72 4.81 -10.84
C SER A 550 -65.47 6.08 -11.65
N GLY A 551 -64.71 5.95 -12.73
CA GLY A 551 -64.64 6.97 -13.78
C GLY A 551 -63.61 6.59 -14.85
N CYS A 552 -64.08 6.36 -16.07
CA CYS A 552 -63.30 5.92 -17.23
C CYS A 552 -62.17 6.87 -17.66
N SER A 553 -61.17 6.24 -18.29
CA SER A 553 -60.29 6.72 -19.37
C SER A 553 -59.32 7.89 -19.10
N GLN A 554 -58.02 7.60 -19.07
CA GLN A 554 -57.10 7.78 -20.20
C GLN A 554 -55.67 7.36 -19.79
N ASP A 555 -54.91 6.87 -20.76
CA ASP A 555 -53.48 6.55 -20.66
C ASP A 555 -52.69 7.59 -19.85
N SER A 556 -52.06 7.14 -18.76
CA SER A 556 -50.95 7.86 -18.16
C SER A 556 -49.74 6.94 -18.15
N THR A 557 -48.88 7.11 -19.16
CA THR A 557 -47.45 6.86 -18.99
C THR A 557 -46.98 7.70 -17.81
N ARG A 558 -47.05 7.17 -16.58
CA ARG A 558 -46.43 7.77 -15.39
C ARG A 558 -44.94 7.86 -15.67
N THR A 559 -44.49 9.02 -16.11
CA THR A 559 -43.08 9.35 -16.28
C THR A 559 -42.40 9.07 -14.94
N ARG A 560 -41.61 7.99 -14.86
CA ARG A 560 -40.91 7.61 -13.63
C ARG A 560 -39.79 8.63 -13.41
N ILE A 561 -40.09 9.67 -12.62
CA ILE A 561 -39.13 10.75 -12.32
C ILE A 561 -37.95 10.13 -11.54
N PRO A 562 -36.69 10.34 -11.99
CA PRO A 562 -35.51 9.97 -11.20
C PRO A 562 -35.53 10.66 -9.84
N ALA A 563 -35.35 9.91 -8.76
CA ALA A 563 -35.26 10.44 -7.41
C ALA A 563 -33.80 10.39 -6.93
N GLU A 564 -33.44 11.28 -6.00
CA GLU A 564 -32.12 11.23 -5.37
C GLU A 564 -31.91 9.90 -4.66
N PHE A 565 -30.72 9.34 -4.85
CA PHE A 565 -30.28 8.08 -4.25
C PHE A 565 -29.05 8.32 -3.41
N PHE A 566 -29.13 7.97 -2.13
CA PHE A 566 -27.99 7.98 -1.22
C PHE A 566 -28.01 6.78 -0.27
N ALA A 567 -26.91 6.03 -0.26
CA ALA A 567 -26.69 4.94 0.67
C ALA A 567 -25.19 4.72 0.92
N VAL A 568 -24.88 4.09 2.05
CA VAL A 568 -23.53 3.78 2.51
C VAL A 568 -23.43 2.29 2.85
N LEU A 569 -22.39 1.64 2.35
CA LEU A 569 -21.99 0.29 2.71
C LEU A 569 -20.75 0.38 3.60
N GLY A 570 -20.88 -0.07 4.86
CA GLY A 570 -19.85 0.09 5.89
C GLY A 570 -18.79 -1.02 5.87
N ASP A 571 -19.23 -2.28 5.78
CA ASP A 571 -18.36 -3.44 5.71
C ASP A 571 -19.03 -4.65 5.03
N ILE A 572 -18.23 -5.67 4.72
CA ILE A 572 -18.65 -6.99 4.25
C ILE A 572 -17.81 -8.04 4.97
N THR A 573 -18.46 -9.09 5.49
CA THR A 573 -17.83 -10.31 5.98
C THR A 573 -18.41 -11.51 5.27
N ILE A 574 -17.56 -12.46 4.87
CA ILE A 574 -17.94 -13.78 4.37
C ILE A 574 -17.12 -14.82 5.12
N LYS A 575 -17.77 -15.76 5.80
CA LYS A 575 -17.10 -16.83 6.59
C LYS A 575 -17.86 -18.15 6.48
N THR A 576 -17.21 -19.28 6.77
CA THR A 576 -17.89 -20.59 6.84
C THR A 576 -18.55 -20.80 8.21
N SER A 577 -19.63 -21.58 8.27
CA SER A 577 -20.26 -22.02 9.52
C SER A 577 -19.23 -22.70 10.44
N GLY A 578 -19.11 -22.24 11.69
CA GLY A 578 -18.17 -22.78 12.67
C GLY A 578 -16.89 -21.96 12.89
N GLN A 579 -16.61 -20.93 12.07
CA GLN A 579 -15.55 -19.94 12.34
C GLN A 579 -16.05 -18.81 13.26
N ASN A 580 -16.69 -19.14 14.37
CA ASN A 580 -16.81 -18.19 15.48
C ASN A 580 -15.58 -18.39 16.37
N SER A 581 -14.54 -17.59 16.12
CA SER A 581 -13.46 -17.43 17.08
C SER A 581 -13.97 -16.50 18.18
N ASP A 582 -14.71 -17.03 19.15
CA ASP A 582 -15.02 -16.28 20.35
C ASP A 582 -13.70 -15.74 20.92
N PHE A 583 -13.65 -14.43 21.14
CA PHE A 583 -12.46 -13.80 21.68
C PHE A 583 -12.20 -14.38 23.09
N PRO A 584 -11.02 -14.98 23.37
CA PRO A 584 -10.78 -15.65 24.63
C PRO A 584 -10.94 -14.69 25.81
N PRO A 585 -11.51 -15.16 26.94
CA PRO A 585 -11.70 -14.32 28.12
C PRO A 585 -10.35 -13.81 28.63
N SER A 586 -10.34 -12.65 29.30
CA SER A 586 -9.13 -11.99 29.81
C SER A 586 -8.22 -12.92 30.64
N SER A 587 -8.81 -13.88 31.38
CA SER A 587 -8.09 -14.90 32.15
C SER A 587 -7.21 -15.84 31.32
N SER A 588 -7.44 -15.93 30.00
CA SER A 588 -6.66 -16.73 29.05
C SER A 588 -5.42 -16.02 28.53
N TRP A 589 -5.26 -14.73 28.82
CA TRP A 589 -4.16 -13.92 28.33
C TRP A 589 -3.11 -13.69 29.43
N LEU A 590 -1.84 -13.68 29.03
CA LEU A 590 -0.73 -13.13 29.80
C LEU A 590 -0.47 -11.75 29.22
N VAL A 591 -0.59 -10.71 30.04
CA VAL A 591 -0.41 -9.31 29.64
C VAL A 591 0.70 -8.71 30.49
N GLU A 592 1.66 -8.08 29.83
CA GLU A 592 2.80 -7.43 30.46
C GLU A 592 2.84 -5.96 30.04
N ALA A 593 3.16 -5.08 30.99
CA ALA A 593 3.36 -3.66 30.76
C ALA A 593 4.83 -3.31 31.07
N GLN A 594 5.46 -2.60 30.15
CA GLN A 594 6.86 -2.18 30.23
C GLN A 594 6.95 -0.68 29.88
N TYR A 595 8.04 -0.03 30.31
CA TYR A 595 8.35 1.36 29.97
C TYR A 595 7.22 2.36 30.31
N LEU A 596 6.75 2.31 31.55
CA LEU A 596 5.73 3.22 32.07
C LEU A 596 6.34 4.61 32.30
N LYS A 597 5.94 5.59 31.49
CA LYS A 597 6.39 6.98 31.62
C LYS A 597 5.22 7.94 31.65
N TRP A 598 5.13 8.73 32.72
CA TRP A 598 4.15 9.80 32.85
C TRP A 598 4.80 11.14 32.52
N THR A 599 4.17 11.91 31.64
CA THR A 599 4.53 13.30 31.39
C THR A 599 3.31 14.19 31.62
N SER A 600 3.52 15.33 32.27
CA SER A 600 2.47 16.34 32.48
C SER A 600 2.65 17.45 31.46
N ASN A 601 1.58 17.87 30.78
CA ASN A 601 1.63 19.06 29.96
C ASN A 601 1.31 20.32 30.78
N SER A 602 1.62 21.50 30.23
CA SER A 602 1.39 22.81 30.87
C SER A 602 -0.08 23.11 31.17
N GLN A 603 -1.01 22.35 30.57
CA GLN A 603 -2.46 22.46 30.76
C GLN A 603 -3.01 21.50 31.84
N GLY A 604 -2.14 20.79 32.56
CA GLY A 604 -2.53 19.90 33.66
C GLY A 604 -3.01 18.50 33.23
N SER A 605 -3.03 18.19 31.93
CA SER A 605 -3.27 16.83 31.45
C SER A 605 -2.00 15.97 31.57
N LYS A 606 -2.20 14.66 31.78
CA LYS A 606 -1.12 13.69 31.90
C LYS A 606 -1.14 12.75 30.70
N ILE A 607 0.02 12.54 30.10
CA ILE A 607 0.26 11.58 29.03
C ILE A 607 0.97 10.38 29.66
N LEU A 608 0.49 9.19 29.36
CA LEU A 608 1.12 7.92 29.72
C LEU A 608 1.66 7.27 28.45
N ASP A 609 2.97 7.11 28.38
CA ASP A 609 3.62 6.22 27.42
C ASP A 609 3.79 4.84 28.08
N VAL A 610 3.34 3.78 27.41
CA VAL A 610 3.45 2.41 27.90
C VAL A 610 3.57 1.43 26.73
N LYS A 611 4.49 0.46 26.85
CA LYS A 611 4.53 -0.71 25.98
C LYS A 611 3.71 -1.82 26.62
N ILE A 612 2.67 -2.27 25.93
CA ILE A 612 1.86 -3.42 26.36
C ILE A 612 2.17 -4.59 25.43
N SER A 613 2.41 -5.77 25.99
CA SER A 613 2.60 -7.01 25.26
C SER A 613 1.65 -8.07 25.80
N TRP A 614 1.12 -8.93 24.94
CA TRP A 614 0.21 -9.99 25.36
C TRP A 614 0.39 -11.27 24.56
N LYS A 615 0.07 -12.40 25.19
CA LYS A 615 0.03 -13.73 24.55
C LYS A 615 -1.03 -14.61 25.20
N LEU A 616 -1.56 -15.57 24.46
CA LEU A 616 -2.44 -16.58 25.02
C LEU A 616 -1.65 -17.56 25.88
N LYS A 617 -2.23 -17.98 27.02
CA LYS A 617 -1.68 -19.06 27.87
C LYS A 617 -1.65 -20.39 27.12
N HIS A 618 -2.70 -20.64 26.34
CA HIS A 618 -2.87 -21.83 25.51
C HIS A 618 -3.48 -21.44 24.16
N GLY A 619 -3.03 -22.06 23.07
CA GLY A 619 -3.50 -21.77 21.71
C GLY A 619 -2.65 -20.75 20.95
N ASN A 620 -3.05 -20.46 19.71
CA ASN A 620 -2.30 -19.58 18.80
C ASN A 620 -3.04 -18.24 18.59
N VAL A 621 -2.29 -17.14 18.76
CA VAL A 621 -2.76 -15.76 18.61
C VAL A 621 -3.06 -15.42 17.13
N SER A 622 -2.56 -16.23 16.18
CA SER A 622 -2.73 -16.06 14.73
C SER A 622 -4.19 -16.06 14.25
N LEU A 623 -5.14 -16.43 15.11
CA LEU A 623 -6.58 -16.38 14.83
C LEU A 623 -7.13 -14.94 14.77
N PHE A 624 -6.45 -13.99 15.41
CA PHE A 624 -6.89 -12.59 15.49
C PHE A 624 -5.91 -11.68 14.75
N PRO A 625 -6.26 -11.19 13.55
CA PRO A 625 -5.34 -10.44 12.69
C PRO A 625 -5.17 -8.96 13.09
N LYS A 626 -6.03 -8.44 13.99
CA LYS A 626 -6.03 -7.04 14.41
C LYS A 626 -6.56 -6.93 15.85
N TYR A 627 -6.04 -5.94 16.58
CA TYR A 627 -6.47 -5.59 17.92
C TYR A 627 -6.77 -4.10 17.98
N ASN A 628 -7.87 -3.75 18.64
CA ASN A 628 -8.15 -2.36 19.04
C ASN A 628 -7.87 -2.25 20.54
N ILE A 629 -7.16 -1.20 20.96
CA ILE A 629 -6.88 -0.92 22.35
C ILE A 629 -7.66 0.33 22.73
N TYR A 630 -8.52 0.21 23.74
CA TYR A 630 -9.32 1.30 24.28
C TYR A 630 -8.82 1.65 25.67
N VAL A 631 -8.82 2.94 26.00
CA VAL A 631 -8.54 3.42 27.35
C VAL A 631 -9.86 3.92 27.93
N GLU A 632 -10.32 3.28 29.00
CA GLU A 632 -11.52 3.69 29.71
C GLU A 632 -11.15 4.62 30.87
N ALA A 633 -11.72 5.83 30.87
CA ALA A 633 -11.66 6.71 32.02
C ALA A 633 -12.63 6.18 33.10
N LYS A 634 -12.11 5.51 34.13
CA LYS A 634 -12.91 5.15 35.30
C LYS A 634 -13.39 6.43 35.99
N GLN A 635 -14.68 6.75 35.85
CA GLN A 635 -15.31 7.72 36.72
C GLN A 635 -15.30 7.16 38.15
N THR A 636 -14.63 7.85 39.06
CA THR A 636 -14.68 7.54 40.48
C THR A 636 -16.11 7.78 40.99
N ASN A 637 -16.83 6.69 41.22
CA ASN A 637 -18.16 6.54 41.83
C ASN A 637 -18.87 7.80 42.35
N GLY A 638 -20.00 8.09 41.72
CA GLY A 638 -21.14 8.81 42.29
C GLY A 638 -22.46 8.18 41.81
N SER A 639 -22.91 7.13 42.52
CA SER A 639 -24.21 6.42 42.45
C SER A 639 -24.56 5.59 41.19
N PRO A 640 -25.24 4.42 41.36
CA PRO A 640 -25.44 3.45 40.29
C PRO A 640 -26.81 3.65 39.62
N GLU A 641 -26.83 4.28 38.45
CA GLU A 641 -27.93 4.06 37.50
C GLU A 641 -27.46 3.12 36.40
N ARG A 642 -28.21 2.01 36.29
CA ARG A 642 -28.00 0.87 35.41
C ARG A 642 -27.64 1.31 33.99
N ARG A 643 -26.43 0.96 33.54
CA ARG A 643 -26.15 0.73 32.11
C ARG A 643 -26.01 -0.77 31.89
N PRO A 644 -26.69 -1.38 30.91
CA PRO A 644 -26.42 -2.75 30.53
C PRO A 644 -25.09 -2.82 29.76
N GLU A 645 -24.24 -3.68 30.31
CA GLU A 645 -23.10 -4.45 29.82
C GLU A 645 -22.52 -4.21 28.42
N VAL A 646 -21.19 -4.11 28.47
CA VAL A 646 -20.19 -4.30 27.43
C VAL A 646 -20.02 -5.80 27.16
N THR A 647 -19.97 -6.18 25.89
CA THR A 647 -19.09 -7.23 25.34
C THR A 647 -18.64 -6.79 23.96
#